data_AF-A0A6P8G3I0-F1
#
_entry.id   AF-A0A6P8G3I0-F1
#
_cell.length_a   1.000
_cell.length_b   1.000
_cell.length_c   1.000
_cell.angle_alpha   90.00
_cell.angle_beta   90.00
_cell.angle_gamma   90.00
#
_symmetry.space_group_name_H-M   'P 1'
#
loop_
_entity.id
_entity.type
_entity.pdbx_description
1 polymer ?
#
loop_
_entity_poly.entity_id
_entity_poly.type
_entity_poly.pdbx_seq_one_letter_code
_entity_poly.pdbx_strand_id
1 'polypeptide(L)'
;MRCFLCKSDHGSPNGLVKHLKVIHGLCAGRTLYLKCGQVGCSHSFGSFSGFRKHLNKWHVSSSFESVEDDFSHPSSMLNTSNATHVEVLAEYESETESELPSPDLVNSCAAVISDLKAAGVGQSTVNSVVISMEELVQDIHQHAKETVIKTVFSDERETEMCKKVVACFQELENPFTILNSEYKRSNFFTSKWETVEPVECVVGSRFDTRRNKKTGTYDQVVVQDTFMYIPILSTLQSIFKSQYAAEMLKRPATDNSRLRDICDGSFFKSHPLFSTEKHAVQIQMFYDDFEVANPLGSKKGIHKLGAIYFTLRNFSPKWNSFLSNIHLCALFHAQDLKRYGFIEILAPVVRDIKVLESDGIDIPLYSGRVRGSVVQVTGDNLGLHGLFGLVESFSARYCCRFCLAEKDDFQTEFSEDSSKIVLRTKDMHTAHCQEIACNPSLPYVFGVKRTCLLNSLKYFHTTENFSVDVMHDLLEGVAQYELKCLFVYLKEKHVTLEELNSRIQSFDYGFMERNNRPVAVNLKEGSNDLGLNAIQSWCLLRNVPLIFGDLVTSTDQHWALLLLLLQIVNIVFSPLLSQGLCVYLKHLIVEHHKLFKKLYPQKRLLPKHHFLIHYPRCIQKIGPVLHSWCMRYEGKHNYFKKQLKSFKNITKTLAKKTSESYGNIVGDLQQTFTRLDIGPGKMVSFKYGKRGFCDCSCNAST
;
A
#
# COMPACT_ATOMS: atom_id res chain seq x y z
N MET A 1 -49.06 1.12 -15.70
CA MET A 1 -48.49 1.00 -14.34
C MET A 1 -48.82 2.22 -13.50
N ARG A 2 -49.62 2.05 -12.44
CA ARG A 2 -50.10 3.14 -11.58
C ARG A 2 -49.11 3.61 -10.51
N CYS A 3 -48.97 4.93 -10.33
CA CYS A 3 -48.17 5.57 -9.29
C CYS A 3 -48.84 5.48 -7.92
N PHE A 4 -48.11 5.05 -6.88
CA PHE A 4 -48.70 4.89 -5.55
C PHE A 4 -48.97 6.22 -4.83
N LEU A 5 -48.28 7.30 -5.21
CA LEU A 5 -48.41 8.64 -4.62
C LEU A 5 -49.55 9.43 -5.26
N CYS A 6 -49.49 9.69 -6.57
CA CYS A 6 -50.48 10.53 -7.27
C CYS A 6 -51.50 9.75 -8.10
N LYS A 7 -51.44 8.41 -8.11
CA LYS A 7 -52.39 7.52 -8.81
C LYS A 7 -52.44 7.68 -10.33
N SER A 8 -51.50 8.42 -10.94
CA SER A 8 -51.34 8.54 -12.39
C SER A 8 -50.84 7.23 -13.01
N ASP A 9 -51.26 6.94 -14.24
CA ASP A 9 -50.87 5.73 -14.98
C ASP A 9 -49.71 6.02 -15.94
N HIS A 10 -48.70 5.15 -15.92
CA HIS A 10 -47.52 5.22 -16.74
C HIS A 10 -47.40 3.88 -17.47
N GLY A 11 -47.59 3.87 -18.79
CA GLY A 11 -47.75 2.65 -19.60
C GLY A 11 -46.60 1.62 -19.51
N SER A 12 -45.45 1.98 -18.91
CA SER A 12 -44.34 1.05 -18.69
C SER A 12 -43.70 1.22 -17.30
N PRO A 13 -43.02 0.18 -16.78
CA PRO A 13 -42.23 0.28 -15.55
C PRO A 13 -41.17 1.38 -15.58
N ASN A 14 -40.54 1.61 -16.73
CA ASN A 14 -39.59 2.70 -16.91
C ASN A 14 -40.26 4.08 -16.86
N GLY A 15 -41.43 4.23 -17.49
CA GLY A 15 -42.24 5.44 -17.39
C GLY A 15 -42.61 5.76 -15.93
N LEU A 16 -43.04 4.75 -15.18
CA LEU A 16 -43.41 4.92 -13.77
C LEU A 16 -42.20 5.30 -12.90
N VAL A 17 -41.05 4.65 -13.08
CA VAL A 17 -39.82 4.97 -12.33
C VAL A 17 -39.33 6.39 -12.67
N LYS A 18 -39.38 6.79 -13.94
CA LYS A 18 -39.01 8.14 -14.36
C LYS A 18 -39.94 9.18 -13.74
N HIS A 19 -41.25 8.94 -13.75
CA HIS A 19 -42.22 9.80 -13.09
C HIS A 19 -41.96 9.96 -11.58
N LEU A 20 -41.67 8.86 -10.87
CA LEU A 20 -41.35 8.90 -9.44
C LEU A 20 -40.08 9.70 -9.14
N LYS A 21 -39.06 9.60 -10.00
CA LYS A 21 -37.82 10.39 -9.88
C LYS A 21 -38.05 11.88 -10.18
N VAL A 22 -38.75 12.19 -11.27
CA VAL A 22 -38.83 13.57 -11.82
C VAL A 22 -39.97 14.39 -11.21
N ILE A 23 -41.15 13.80 -11.01
CA ILE A 23 -42.34 14.50 -10.52
C ILE A 23 -42.44 14.45 -9.00
N HIS A 24 -42.07 13.33 -8.39
CA HIS A 24 -42.13 13.15 -6.94
C HIS A 24 -40.78 13.36 -6.23
N GLY A 25 -39.72 13.67 -6.97
CA GLY A 25 -38.40 13.98 -6.40
C GLY A 25 -37.80 12.82 -5.58
N LEU A 26 -38.21 11.58 -5.83
CA LEU A 26 -37.72 10.45 -5.06
C LEU A 26 -36.29 10.11 -5.49
N CYS A 27 -35.36 10.22 -4.55
CA CYS A 27 -33.93 9.99 -4.76
C CYS A 27 -33.49 8.63 -4.21
N ALA A 28 -32.47 8.02 -4.84
CA ALA A 28 -31.84 6.82 -4.31
C ALA A 28 -31.13 7.12 -2.97
N GLY A 29 -31.38 6.32 -1.93
CA GLY A 29 -30.79 6.53 -0.61
C GLY A 29 -31.44 5.67 0.48
N ARG A 30 -30.96 5.81 1.73
CA ARG A 30 -31.46 5.03 2.90
C ARG A 30 -32.93 5.31 3.25
N THR A 31 -33.46 6.44 2.80
CA THR A 31 -34.84 6.89 3.04
C THR A 31 -35.78 6.56 1.88
N LEU A 32 -35.28 5.93 0.81
CA LEU A 32 -36.10 5.57 -0.34
C LEU A 32 -37.08 4.46 0.04
N TYR A 33 -38.38 4.73 -0.09
CA TYR A 33 -39.45 3.77 0.13
C TYR A 33 -40.43 3.81 -1.04
N LEU A 34 -40.50 2.71 -1.79
CA LEU A 34 -41.35 2.57 -2.96
C LEU A 34 -42.38 1.48 -2.70
N LYS A 35 -43.68 1.84 -2.66
CA LYS A 35 -44.76 0.86 -2.55
C LYS A 35 -45.28 0.51 -3.95
N CYS A 36 -45.56 -0.75 -4.21
CA CYS A 36 -46.25 -1.12 -5.45
C CYS A 36 -47.69 -0.60 -5.43
N GLY A 37 -48.06 0.15 -6.47
CA GLY A 37 -49.39 0.73 -6.64
C GLY A 37 -50.29 -0.08 -7.59
N GLN A 38 -49.85 -1.26 -8.04
CA GLN A 38 -50.65 -2.11 -8.93
C GLN A 38 -51.70 -2.89 -8.12
N VAL A 39 -52.84 -3.19 -8.75
CA VAL A 39 -53.96 -3.90 -8.13
C VAL A 39 -53.49 -5.27 -7.63
N GLY A 40 -53.81 -5.60 -6.38
CA GLY A 40 -53.44 -6.88 -5.76
C GLY A 40 -52.00 -7.00 -5.25
N CYS A 41 -51.18 -5.94 -5.31
CA CYS A 41 -49.79 -6.00 -4.86
C CYS A 41 -49.51 -5.17 -3.59
N SER A 42 -48.85 -5.77 -2.60
CA SER A 42 -48.51 -5.15 -1.31
C SER A 42 -47.00 -4.96 -1.09
N HIS A 43 -46.16 -5.31 -2.05
CA HIS A 43 -44.71 -5.26 -1.91
C HIS A 43 -44.15 -3.82 -1.82
N SER A 44 -43.08 -3.67 -1.06
CA SER A 44 -42.31 -2.43 -0.92
C SER A 44 -40.82 -2.63 -1.18
N PHE A 45 -40.14 -1.58 -1.64
CA PHE A 45 -38.77 -1.64 -2.13
C PHE A 45 -37.96 -0.44 -1.65
N GLY A 46 -36.72 -0.70 -1.25
CA GLY A 46 -35.72 0.32 -0.90
C GLY A 46 -34.85 0.78 -2.07
N SER A 47 -35.14 0.34 -3.31
CA SER A 47 -34.39 0.72 -4.51
C SER A 47 -35.28 0.75 -5.75
N PHE A 48 -35.00 1.68 -6.66
CA PHE A 48 -35.67 1.74 -7.96
C PHE A 48 -35.42 0.50 -8.81
N SER A 49 -34.21 -0.09 -8.75
CA SER A 49 -33.88 -1.30 -9.48
C SER A 49 -34.73 -2.49 -9.02
N GLY A 50 -34.84 -2.71 -7.70
CA GLY A 50 -35.70 -3.76 -7.14
C GLY A 50 -37.18 -3.55 -7.49
N PHE A 51 -37.65 -2.31 -7.43
CA PHE A 51 -39.01 -1.96 -7.80
C PHE A 51 -39.30 -2.21 -9.29
N ARG A 52 -38.39 -1.80 -10.18
CA ARG A 52 -38.50 -2.01 -11.63
C ARG A 52 -38.53 -3.51 -11.99
N LYS A 53 -37.62 -4.31 -11.40
CA LYS A 53 -37.60 -5.77 -11.61
C LYS A 53 -38.92 -6.43 -11.20
N HIS A 54 -39.49 -6.02 -10.08
CA HIS A 54 -40.77 -6.52 -9.63
C HIS A 54 -41.90 -6.17 -10.61
N LEU A 55 -42.00 -4.90 -11.05
CA LEU A 55 -43.01 -4.48 -12.02
C LEU A 55 -42.91 -5.26 -13.33
N ASN A 56 -41.70 -5.43 -13.87
CA ASN A 56 -41.45 -6.21 -15.08
C ASN A 56 -41.83 -7.68 -14.94
N LYS A 57 -41.62 -8.27 -13.76
CA LYS A 57 -41.83 -9.71 -13.55
C LYS A 57 -43.28 -10.08 -13.22
N TRP A 58 -44.01 -9.23 -12.51
CA TRP A 58 -45.30 -9.58 -11.90
C TRP A 58 -46.48 -8.79 -12.44
N HIS A 59 -46.22 -7.69 -13.15
CA HIS A 59 -47.28 -6.78 -13.60
C HIS A 59 -47.24 -6.51 -15.11
N VAL A 60 -46.26 -7.08 -15.82
CA VAL A 60 -46.21 -7.10 -17.28
C VAL A 60 -46.49 -8.53 -17.71
N SER A 61 -47.75 -8.85 -17.99
CA SER A 61 -48.15 -10.11 -18.63
C SER A 61 -48.62 -9.80 -20.04
N SER A 62 -47.89 -10.35 -21.02
CA SER A 62 -48.28 -10.43 -22.43
C SER A 62 -49.61 -11.17 -22.57
N SER A 63 -50.47 -10.64 -23.43
CA SER A 63 -51.77 -11.18 -23.84
C SER A 63 -51.65 -12.65 -24.29
N PHE A 64 -52.38 -13.57 -23.66
CA PHE A 64 -53.03 -14.75 -24.28
C PHE A 64 -54.06 -15.32 -23.29
N GLU A 65 -55.23 -15.68 -23.83
CA GLU A 65 -56.44 -16.07 -23.13
C GLU A 65 -56.36 -17.45 -22.45
N SER A 66 -57.25 -17.60 -21.45
CA SER A 66 -57.67 -18.76 -20.65
C SER A 66 -57.56 -20.16 -21.26
N VAL A 67 -57.27 -21.20 -20.46
CA VAL A 67 -58.24 -22.06 -19.73
C VAL A 67 -57.47 -22.93 -18.70
N GLU A 68 -58.09 -23.18 -17.54
CA GLU A 68 -57.68 -24.06 -16.43
C GLU A 68 -57.55 -25.54 -16.84
N ASP A 69 -56.60 -26.30 -16.28
CA ASP A 69 -56.93 -27.46 -15.42
C ASP A 69 -55.73 -28.17 -14.76
N ASP A 70 -56.09 -28.98 -13.76
CA ASP A 70 -55.38 -29.56 -12.62
C ASP A 70 -54.32 -30.68 -12.83
N PHE A 71 -53.46 -30.79 -11.81
CA PHE A 71 -52.80 -31.97 -11.20
C PHE A 71 -52.32 -33.23 -11.99
N SER A 72 -51.01 -33.49 -11.82
CA SER A 72 -50.30 -34.76 -11.53
C SER A 72 -50.34 -35.98 -12.48
N HIS A 73 -49.12 -36.36 -12.92
CA HIS A 73 -48.56 -37.66 -13.36
C HIS A 73 -49.25 -38.96 -12.85
N PRO A 74 -49.10 -40.17 -13.49
CA PRO A 74 -47.83 -40.68 -14.07
C PRO A 74 -47.89 -41.72 -15.24
N SER A 75 -46.69 -42.13 -15.69
CA SER A 75 -46.32 -43.47 -16.19
C SER A 75 -46.42 -43.87 -17.67
N SER A 76 -45.23 -44.03 -18.27
CA SER A 76 -44.71 -45.23 -18.95
C SER A 76 -45.05 -45.57 -20.41
N MET A 77 -44.00 -46.05 -21.09
CA MET A 77 -43.93 -46.97 -22.25
C MET A 77 -44.09 -46.31 -23.63
N LEU A 78 -43.02 -46.15 -24.43
CA LEU A 78 -42.21 -47.11 -25.21
C LEU A 78 -42.64 -47.10 -26.68
N ASN A 79 -41.67 -46.79 -27.56
CA ASN A 79 -41.51 -47.30 -28.93
C ASN A 79 -42.63 -46.91 -29.93
N THR A 80 -42.43 -46.71 -31.23
CA THR A 80 -41.37 -47.03 -32.20
C THR A 80 -41.77 -46.26 -33.47
N SER A 81 -40.84 -45.66 -34.20
CA SER A 81 -40.32 -46.19 -35.47
C SER A 81 -40.76 -45.41 -36.70
N ASN A 82 -39.75 -45.18 -37.54
CA ASN A 82 -39.73 -45.05 -38.99
C ASN A 82 -40.03 -43.64 -39.54
N ALA A 83 -39.00 -42.96 -40.09
CA ALA A 83 -38.33 -43.28 -41.37
C ALA A 83 -39.34 -43.11 -42.52
N THR A 84 -39.10 -42.35 -43.58
CA THR A 84 -37.87 -41.92 -44.26
C THR A 84 -38.37 -41.03 -45.39
N HIS A 85 -37.67 -39.94 -45.74
CA HIS A 85 -37.13 -39.79 -47.08
C HIS A 85 -36.20 -38.57 -47.13
N VAL A 86 -34.97 -38.91 -47.45
CA VAL A 86 -33.81 -38.04 -47.67
C VAL A 86 -33.64 -37.90 -49.18
N GLU A 87 -33.41 -36.67 -49.65
CA GLU A 87 -32.58 -36.30 -50.81
C GLU A 87 -32.23 -34.81 -50.60
N VAL A 88 -31.18 -34.52 -49.82
CA VAL A 88 -29.82 -34.17 -50.25
C VAL A 88 -29.79 -33.04 -51.30
N LEU A 89 -29.35 -31.85 -50.87
CA LEU A 89 -28.26 -31.09 -51.50
C LEU A 89 -27.77 -30.02 -50.52
N ALA A 90 -26.45 -29.85 -50.50
CA ALA A 90 -25.62 -29.20 -49.47
C ALA A 90 -25.79 -27.68 -49.39
N GLU A 91 -25.58 -27.10 -48.18
CA GLU A 91 -24.45 -26.20 -47.88
C GLU A 91 -24.57 -25.50 -46.51
N TYR A 92 -23.46 -25.53 -45.77
CA TYR A 92 -23.02 -24.63 -44.69
C TYR A 92 -23.89 -24.45 -43.43
N GLU A 93 -23.53 -25.20 -42.38
CA GLU A 93 -23.77 -24.81 -40.99
C GLU A 93 -22.86 -23.62 -40.63
N SER A 94 -23.46 -22.49 -40.23
CA SER A 94 -22.80 -21.51 -39.36
C SER A 94 -23.39 -21.63 -37.97
N GLU A 95 -22.64 -22.23 -37.05
CA GLU A 95 -22.90 -22.08 -35.62
C GLU A 95 -22.63 -20.62 -35.23
N THR A 96 -23.68 -19.92 -34.83
CA THR A 96 -23.61 -18.56 -34.28
C THR A 96 -23.12 -18.62 -32.84
N GLU A 97 -21.83 -18.35 -32.63
CA GLU A 97 -21.32 -17.89 -31.33
C GLU A 97 -21.74 -16.44 -31.11
N SER A 98 -22.38 -16.17 -29.97
CA SER A 98 -22.72 -14.82 -29.50
C SER A 98 -21.44 -14.06 -29.14
N GLU A 99 -21.05 -13.07 -29.95
CA GLU A 99 -19.88 -12.23 -29.68
C GLU A 99 -20.11 -11.30 -28.47
N LEU A 100 -19.22 -11.39 -27.49
CA LEU A 100 -19.11 -10.49 -26.34
C LEU A 100 -18.84 -9.04 -26.80
N PRO A 101 -19.24 -8.01 -26.03
CA PRO A 101 -18.88 -6.62 -26.30
C PRO A 101 -17.36 -6.51 -26.40
N SER A 102 -16.86 -5.62 -27.28
CA SER A 102 -15.42 -5.51 -27.55
C SER A 102 -14.64 -5.49 -26.22
N PRO A 103 -13.68 -6.42 -26.01
CA PRO A 103 -13.00 -6.58 -24.73
C PRO A 103 -12.48 -5.26 -24.15
N ASP A 104 -12.10 -4.33 -25.02
CA ASP A 104 -11.58 -3.01 -24.69
C ASP A 104 -12.57 -2.07 -23.98
N LEU A 105 -13.87 -2.14 -24.29
CA LEU A 105 -14.86 -1.24 -23.68
C LEU A 105 -15.16 -1.63 -22.23
N VAL A 106 -15.38 -2.92 -21.98
CA VAL A 106 -15.57 -3.47 -20.63
C VAL A 106 -14.33 -3.17 -19.78
N ASN A 107 -13.13 -3.30 -20.36
CA ASN A 107 -11.88 -2.99 -19.70
C ASN A 107 -11.80 -1.51 -19.29
N SER A 108 -12.20 -0.60 -20.17
CA SER A 108 -12.25 0.84 -19.89
C SER A 108 -13.22 1.16 -18.76
N CYS A 109 -14.41 0.56 -18.75
CA CYS A 109 -15.38 0.71 -17.66
C CYS A 109 -14.85 0.16 -16.33
N ALA A 110 -14.16 -0.98 -16.38
CA ALA A 110 -13.56 -1.61 -15.20
C ALA A 110 -12.42 -0.74 -14.60
N ALA A 111 -11.63 -0.08 -15.45
CA ALA A 111 -10.59 0.87 -15.02
C ALA A 111 -11.18 2.08 -14.26
N VAL A 112 -12.27 2.68 -14.75
CA VAL A 112 -12.97 3.77 -14.04
C VAL A 112 -13.46 3.32 -12.66
N ILE A 113 -13.99 2.11 -12.55
CA ILE A 113 -14.45 1.57 -11.27
C ILE A 113 -13.27 1.31 -10.32
N SER A 114 -12.15 0.83 -10.86
CA SER A 114 -10.89 0.69 -10.14
C SER A 114 -10.44 2.02 -9.55
N ASP A 115 -10.43 3.10 -10.33
CA ASP A 115 -10.02 4.43 -9.88
C ASP A 115 -10.89 4.94 -8.72
N LEU A 116 -12.20 4.74 -8.80
CA LEU A 116 -13.12 5.08 -7.70
C LEU A 116 -12.80 4.28 -6.42
N LYS A 117 -12.53 2.98 -6.55
CA LYS A 117 -12.11 2.14 -5.41
C LYS A 117 -10.76 2.63 -4.84
N ALA A 118 -9.78 2.92 -5.69
CA ALA A 118 -8.47 3.41 -5.30
C ALA A 118 -8.53 4.76 -4.57
N ALA A 119 -9.44 5.64 -4.99
CA ALA A 119 -9.74 6.91 -4.32
C ALA A 119 -10.40 6.75 -2.93
N GLY A 120 -10.77 5.54 -2.53
CA GLY A 120 -11.38 5.25 -1.23
C GLY A 120 -12.87 5.56 -1.18
N VAL A 121 -13.54 5.58 -2.33
CA VAL A 121 -15.00 5.71 -2.41
C VAL A 121 -15.66 4.50 -1.75
N GLY A 122 -16.72 4.73 -0.97
CA GLY A 122 -17.43 3.66 -0.28
C GLY A 122 -18.09 2.68 -1.27
N GLN A 123 -18.10 1.38 -0.93
CA GLN A 123 -18.62 0.33 -1.83
C GLN A 123 -20.08 0.56 -2.22
N SER A 124 -20.90 1.11 -1.32
CA SER A 124 -22.28 1.51 -1.62
C SER A 124 -22.34 2.58 -2.70
N THR A 125 -21.44 3.56 -2.66
CA THR A 125 -21.37 4.65 -3.64
C THR A 125 -20.84 4.12 -4.98
N VAL A 126 -19.82 3.26 -4.97
CA VAL A 126 -19.35 2.58 -6.19
C VAL A 126 -20.50 1.80 -6.84
N ASN A 127 -21.28 1.04 -6.07
CA ASN A 127 -22.45 0.32 -6.58
C ASN A 127 -23.46 1.27 -7.21
N SER A 128 -23.80 2.37 -6.53
CA SER A 128 -24.73 3.36 -7.06
C SER A 128 -24.23 3.97 -8.37
N VAL A 129 -22.95 4.36 -8.44
CA VAL A 129 -22.35 4.92 -9.66
C VAL A 129 -22.41 3.92 -10.80
N VAL A 130 -22.03 2.66 -10.57
CA VAL A 130 -22.03 1.65 -11.64
C VAL A 130 -23.44 1.37 -12.13
N ILE A 131 -24.42 1.25 -11.23
CA ILE A 131 -25.83 1.07 -11.61
C ILE A 131 -26.33 2.29 -12.39
N SER A 132 -25.97 3.51 -11.98
CA SER A 132 -26.33 4.72 -12.73
C SER A 132 -25.68 4.78 -14.11
N MET A 133 -24.43 4.32 -14.24
CA MET A 133 -23.75 4.24 -15.54
C MET A 133 -24.34 3.15 -16.43
N GLU A 134 -24.75 2.01 -15.86
CA GLU A 134 -25.51 0.99 -16.58
C GLU A 134 -26.82 1.57 -17.13
N GLU A 135 -27.61 2.29 -16.30
CA GLU A 135 -28.84 2.97 -16.72
C GLU A 135 -28.56 4.01 -17.82
N LEU A 136 -27.51 4.83 -17.66
CA LEU A 136 -27.17 5.88 -18.63
C LEU A 136 -26.78 5.30 -20.00
N VAL A 137 -25.95 4.26 -20.02
CA VAL A 137 -25.56 3.58 -21.27
C VAL A 137 -26.79 2.96 -21.94
N GLN A 138 -27.71 2.37 -21.15
CA GLN A 138 -28.95 1.82 -21.68
C GLN A 138 -29.85 2.91 -22.29
N ASP A 139 -29.97 4.07 -21.65
CA ASP A 139 -30.77 5.19 -22.15
C ASP A 139 -30.16 5.81 -23.42
N ILE A 140 -28.83 5.99 -23.47
CA ILE A 140 -28.11 6.49 -24.66
C ILE A 140 -28.30 5.52 -25.83
N HIS A 141 -28.15 4.23 -25.56
CA HIS A 141 -28.31 3.18 -26.56
C HIS A 141 -29.74 3.17 -27.13
N GLN A 142 -30.75 3.21 -26.26
CA GLN A 142 -32.15 3.28 -26.69
C GLN A 142 -32.43 4.56 -27.51
N HIS A 143 -31.91 5.71 -27.08
CA HIS A 143 -32.09 6.97 -27.80
C HIS A 143 -31.41 6.95 -29.17
N ALA A 144 -30.19 6.43 -29.26
CA ALA A 144 -29.48 6.28 -30.53
C ALA A 144 -30.25 5.37 -31.50
N LYS A 145 -30.77 4.24 -31.00
CA LYS A 145 -31.62 3.32 -31.76
C LYS A 145 -32.87 4.03 -32.29
N GLU A 146 -33.60 4.72 -31.42
CA GLU A 146 -34.82 5.45 -31.80
C GLU A 146 -34.54 6.55 -32.83
N THR A 147 -33.46 7.31 -32.66
CA THR A 147 -33.06 8.36 -33.61
C THR A 147 -32.69 7.76 -34.97
N VAL A 148 -31.90 6.68 -35.02
CA VAL A 148 -31.56 6.01 -36.29
C VAL A 148 -32.80 5.48 -36.99
N ILE A 149 -33.69 4.77 -36.26
CA ILE A 149 -34.94 4.25 -36.83
C ILE A 149 -35.81 5.39 -37.38
N LYS A 150 -35.96 6.48 -36.61
CA LYS A 150 -36.81 7.61 -36.99
C LYS A 150 -36.25 8.40 -38.18
N THR A 151 -34.94 8.60 -38.24
CA THR A 151 -34.30 9.49 -39.24
C THR A 151 -33.96 8.76 -40.53
N VAL A 152 -33.58 7.49 -40.46
CA VAL A 152 -33.14 6.70 -41.64
C VAL A 152 -34.26 5.83 -42.19
N PHE A 153 -35.18 5.36 -41.34
CA PHE A 153 -36.22 4.40 -41.72
C PHE A 153 -37.64 4.94 -41.44
N SER A 154 -37.84 6.26 -41.56
CA SER A 154 -39.13 6.93 -41.27
C SER A 154 -40.33 6.25 -41.94
N ASP A 155 -40.15 5.86 -43.21
CA ASP A 155 -41.18 5.32 -44.10
C ASP A 155 -40.98 3.83 -44.45
N GLU A 156 -39.94 3.18 -43.91
CA GLU A 156 -39.49 1.82 -44.29
C GLU A 156 -39.20 0.91 -43.08
N ARG A 157 -40.03 1.00 -42.02
CA ARG A 157 -39.77 0.31 -40.75
C ARG A 157 -39.77 -1.23 -40.81
N GLU A 158 -40.39 -1.82 -41.83
CA GLU A 158 -40.46 -3.27 -42.00
C GLU A 158 -39.40 -3.85 -42.94
N THR A 159 -38.53 -3.02 -43.50
CA THR A 159 -37.47 -3.49 -44.39
C THR A 159 -36.49 -4.39 -43.67
N GLU A 160 -35.91 -5.33 -44.43
CA GLU A 160 -34.87 -6.25 -43.95
C GLU A 160 -33.67 -5.49 -43.37
N MET A 161 -33.35 -4.32 -43.93
CA MET A 161 -32.27 -3.46 -43.44
C MET A 161 -32.61 -2.80 -42.09
N CYS A 162 -33.85 -2.33 -41.90
CA CYS A 162 -34.30 -1.82 -40.60
C CYS A 162 -34.25 -2.91 -39.52
N LYS A 163 -34.70 -4.13 -39.84
CA LYS A 163 -34.63 -5.29 -38.94
C LYS A 163 -33.19 -5.63 -38.55
N LYS A 164 -32.26 -5.63 -39.51
CA LYS A 164 -30.82 -5.82 -39.24
C LYS A 164 -30.24 -4.74 -38.35
N VAL A 165 -30.56 -3.46 -38.57
CA VAL A 165 -30.11 -2.37 -37.70
C VAL A 165 -30.68 -2.50 -36.28
N VAL A 166 -31.95 -2.87 -36.16
CA VAL A 166 -32.59 -3.15 -34.86
C VAL A 166 -31.90 -4.30 -34.13
N ALA A 167 -31.54 -5.36 -34.86
CA ALA A 167 -30.80 -6.51 -34.32
C ALA A 167 -29.38 -6.12 -33.88
N CYS A 168 -28.65 -5.32 -34.66
CA CYS A 168 -27.34 -4.79 -34.25
C CYS A 168 -27.40 -4.03 -32.91
N PHE A 169 -28.44 -3.21 -32.70
CA PHE A 169 -28.66 -2.55 -31.41
C PHE A 169 -29.19 -3.51 -30.31
N GLN A 170 -29.69 -4.69 -30.62
CA GLN A 170 -30.03 -5.69 -29.60
C GLN A 170 -28.80 -6.49 -29.15
N GLU A 171 -27.84 -6.70 -30.06
CA GLU A 171 -26.58 -7.40 -29.81
C GLU A 171 -25.55 -6.55 -29.07
N LEU A 172 -25.67 -5.22 -29.10
CA LEU A 172 -24.81 -4.32 -28.34
C LEU A 172 -25.00 -4.47 -26.82
N GLU A 173 -24.15 -5.28 -26.19
CA GLU A 173 -24.15 -5.47 -24.74
C GLU A 173 -23.69 -4.22 -23.97
N ASN A 174 -24.30 -4.01 -22.80
CA ASN A 174 -23.90 -2.95 -21.88
C ASN A 174 -22.68 -3.38 -21.06
N PRO A 175 -21.53 -2.67 -21.17
CA PRO A 175 -20.29 -3.07 -20.50
C PRO A 175 -20.39 -3.05 -18.97
N PHE A 176 -21.36 -2.31 -18.41
CA PHE A 176 -21.58 -2.28 -16.96
C PHE A 176 -22.43 -3.44 -16.45
N THR A 177 -23.12 -4.22 -17.30
CA THR A 177 -23.97 -5.32 -16.85
C THR A 177 -23.19 -6.45 -16.19
N ILE A 178 -21.96 -6.70 -16.65
CA ILE A 178 -21.03 -7.64 -16.00
C ILE A 178 -20.26 -7.00 -14.83
N LEU A 179 -20.48 -5.71 -14.55
CA LEU A 179 -19.83 -4.97 -13.46
C LEU A 179 -20.85 -4.41 -12.44
N ASN A 180 -22.15 -4.63 -12.61
CA ASN A 180 -23.20 -3.95 -11.86
C ASN A 180 -23.40 -4.42 -10.40
N SER A 181 -22.69 -5.45 -9.98
CA SER A 181 -22.68 -5.92 -8.60
C SER A 181 -21.26 -6.16 -8.09
N GLU A 182 -21.11 -6.15 -6.77
CA GLU A 182 -19.81 -6.41 -6.13
C GLU A 182 -19.27 -7.78 -6.47
N TYR A 183 -20.13 -8.79 -6.42
CA TYR A 183 -19.80 -10.16 -6.81
C TYR A 183 -19.29 -10.23 -8.25
N LYS A 184 -20.03 -9.68 -9.21
CA LYS A 184 -19.62 -9.73 -10.62
C LYS A 184 -18.30 -8.98 -10.87
N ARG A 185 -18.09 -7.83 -10.22
CA ARG A 185 -16.81 -7.12 -10.31
C ARG A 185 -15.66 -7.89 -9.70
N SER A 186 -15.86 -8.48 -8.52
CA SER A 186 -14.84 -9.29 -7.86
C SER A 186 -14.47 -10.48 -8.75
N ASN A 187 -15.45 -11.18 -9.33
CA ASN A 187 -15.21 -12.25 -10.28
C ASN A 187 -14.46 -11.77 -11.52
N PHE A 188 -14.89 -10.66 -12.14
CA PHE A 188 -14.23 -10.07 -13.30
C PHE A 188 -12.78 -9.70 -13.02
N PHE A 189 -12.50 -9.04 -11.88
CA PHE A 189 -11.15 -8.67 -11.49
C PHE A 189 -10.29 -9.88 -11.13
N THR A 190 -10.87 -10.91 -10.50
CA THR A 190 -10.15 -12.14 -10.15
C THR A 190 -9.78 -12.93 -11.40
N SER A 191 -10.72 -13.10 -12.33
CA SER A 191 -10.48 -13.84 -13.58
C SER A 191 -9.53 -13.10 -14.51
N LYS A 192 -9.64 -11.77 -14.61
CA LYS A 192 -8.81 -10.96 -15.52
C LYS A 192 -7.40 -10.73 -14.99
N TRP A 193 -7.24 -10.50 -13.69
CA TRP A 193 -5.99 -10.01 -13.11
C TRP A 193 -5.29 -11.00 -12.18
N GLU A 194 -5.81 -12.23 -12.05
CA GLU A 194 -5.25 -13.30 -11.21
C GLU A 194 -4.77 -12.77 -9.86
N THR A 195 -5.71 -12.11 -9.16
CA THR A 195 -5.45 -11.44 -7.89
C THR A 195 -4.97 -12.46 -6.86
N VAL A 196 -3.89 -12.12 -6.13
CA VAL A 196 -3.41 -12.96 -5.03
C VAL A 196 -4.36 -12.82 -3.85
N GLU A 197 -5.10 -13.89 -3.55
CA GLU A 197 -6.06 -13.87 -2.45
C GLU A 197 -5.37 -13.88 -1.07
N PRO A 198 -5.78 -12.99 -0.15
CA PRO A 198 -5.32 -13.03 1.23
C PRO A 198 -5.77 -14.31 1.97
N VAL A 199 -4.84 -14.92 2.69
CA VAL A 199 -5.06 -16.07 3.57
C VAL A 199 -5.31 -15.58 5.00
N GLU A 200 -6.38 -16.06 5.63
CA GLU A 200 -6.67 -15.80 7.04
C GLU A 200 -5.91 -16.81 7.91
N CYS A 201 -5.06 -16.32 8.81
CA CYS A 201 -4.22 -17.14 9.67
C CYS A 201 -4.62 -16.96 11.13
N VAL A 202 -4.79 -18.07 11.86
CA VAL A 202 -5.09 -18.06 13.29
C VAL A 202 -3.80 -17.82 14.07
N VAL A 203 -3.82 -16.85 14.97
CA VAL A 203 -2.71 -16.50 15.87
C VAL A 203 -3.02 -16.89 17.33
N GLY A 204 -4.30 -17.04 17.69
CA GLY A 204 -4.70 -17.53 18.99
C GLY A 204 -6.21 -17.54 19.18
N SER A 205 -6.65 -17.55 20.43
CA SER A 205 -8.07 -17.53 20.77
C SER A 205 -8.35 -16.72 22.04
N ARG A 206 -9.55 -16.13 22.09
CA ARG A 206 -10.05 -15.38 23.24
C ARG A 206 -11.51 -15.70 23.54
N PHE A 207 -11.92 -15.49 24.78
CA PHE A 207 -13.33 -15.44 25.12
C PHE A 207 -13.89 -14.07 24.74
N ASP A 208 -15.02 -14.07 24.05
CA ASP A 208 -15.76 -12.89 23.64
C ASP A 208 -17.21 -13.03 24.07
N THR A 209 -17.83 -11.93 24.49
CA THR A 209 -19.20 -11.93 24.96
C THR A 209 -20.12 -11.58 23.79
N ARG A 210 -20.88 -12.57 23.30
CA ARG A 210 -21.75 -12.38 22.13
C ARG A 210 -23.21 -12.56 22.48
N ARG A 211 -24.06 -11.69 21.92
CA ARG A 211 -25.51 -11.82 22.07
C ARG A 211 -26.00 -13.02 21.28
N ASN A 212 -26.60 -13.97 21.98
CA ASN A 212 -27.30 -15.09 21.38
C ASN A 212 -28.58 -14.57 20.71
N LYS A 213 -28.68 -14.75 19.40
CA LYS A 213 -29.82 -14.23 18.62
C LYS A 213 -31.15 -14.92 18.94
N LYS A 214 -31.11 -16.13 19.52
CA LYS A 214 -32.30 -16.91 19.85
C LYS A 214 -32.83 -16.59 21.24
N THR A 215 -31.96 -16.59 22.25
CA THR A 215 -32.35 -16.35 23.66
C THR A 215 -32.31 -14.88 24.05
N GLY A 216 -31.60 -14.05 23.27
CA GLY A 216 -31.36 -12.64 23.61
C GLY A 216 -30.32 -12.42 24.71
N THR A 217 -29.82 -13.48 25.35
CA THR A 217 -28.79 -13.46 26.41
C THR A 217 -27.39 -13.24 25.82
N TYR A 218 -26.42 -12.95 26.68
CA TYR A 218 -25.01 -12.86 26.31
C TYR A 218 -24.29 -14.12 26.76
N ASP A 219 -23.71 -14.83 25.80
CA ASP A 219 -22.95 -16.05 26.04
C ASP A 219 -21.45 -15.75 25.86
N GLN A 220 -20.59 -16.34 26.70
CA GLN A 220 -19.17 -16.36 26.42
C GLN A 220 -18.88 -17.41 25.35
N VAL A 221 -18.28 -16.96 24.25
CA VAL A 221 -17.90 -17.82 23.14
C VAL A 221 -16.41 -17.68 22.86
N VAL A 222 -15.78 -18.78 22.49
CA VAL A 222 -14.39 -18.76 22.03
C VAL A 222 -14.36 -18.20 20.61
N VAL A 223 -13.55 -17.18 20.39
CA VAL A 223 -13.31 -16.53 19.10
C VAL A 223 -11.84 -16.68 18.76
N GLN A 224 -11.55 -17.04 17.52
CA GLN A 224 -10.19 -17.07 17.00
C GLN A 224 -9.71 -15.65 16.73
N ASP A 225 -8.51 -15.34 17.23
CA ASP A 225 -7.76 -14.16 16.87
C ASP A 225 -7.00 -14.48 15.58
N THR A 226 -7.21 -13.68 14.54
CA THR A 226 -6.72 -13.96 13.19
C THR A 226 -6.06 -12.74 12.57
N PHE A 227 -5.08 -12.97 11.71
CA PHE A 227 -4.49 -11.95 10.85
C PHE A 227 -4.60 -12.34 9.38
N MET A 228 -4.34 -11.38 8.49
CA MET A 228 -4.30 -11.64 7.06
C MET A 228 -2.87 -11.73 6.57
N TYR A 229 -2.56 -12.79 5.84
CA TYR A 229 -1.30 -13.02 5.13
C TYR A 229 -1.55 -12.98 3.63
N ILE A 230 -0.68 -12.33 2.86
CA ILE A 230 -0.70 -12.37 1.40
C ILE A 230 0.55 -13.16 0.97
N PRO A 231 0.38 -14.34 0.35
CA PRO A 231 1.50 -15.19 -0.05
C PRO A 231 2.54 -14.46 -0.88
N ILE A 232 3.80 -14.50 -0.42
CA ILE A 232 4.91 -13.83 -1.10
C ILE A 232 5.14 -14.52 -2.44
N LEU A 233 5.17 -15.85 -2.45
CA LEU A 233 5.45 -16.62 -3.66
C LEU A 233 4.45 -16.32 -4.78
N SER A 234 3.16 -16.33 -4.47
CA SER A 234 2.10 -15.99 -5.44
C SER A 234 2.19 -14.54 -5.89
N THR A 235 2.56 -13.62 -4.99
CA THR A 235 2.77 -12.21 -5.35
C THR A 235 3.95 -12.05 -6.30
N LEU A 236 5.09 -12.72 -6.05
CA LEU A 236 6.24 -12.70 -6.95
C LEU A 236 5.90 -13.30 -8.32
N GLN A 237 5.19 -14.43 -8.35
CA GLN A 237 4.73 -15.03 -9.61
C GLN A 237 3.85 -14.05 -10.39
N SER A 238 2.93 -13.35 -9.72
CA SER A 238 2.10 -12.31 -10.34
C SER A 238 2.93 -11.14 -10.90
N ILE A 239 3.90 -10.62 -10.12
CA ILE A 239 4.82 -9.55 -10.55
C ILE A 239 5.57 -9.96 -11.82
N PHE A 240 6.17 -11.14 -11.83
CA PHE A 240 7.09 -11.58 -12.88
C PHE A 240 6.41 -12.20 -14.11
N LYS A 241 5.07 -12.23 -14.17
CA LYS A 241 4.34 -12.41 -15.43
C LYS A 241 4.64 -11.28 -16.41
N SER A 242 4.90 -10.08 -15.90
CA SER A 242 5.37 -8.98 -16.73
C SER A 242 6.82 -9.23 -17.13
N GLN A 243 7.08 -9.38 -18.43
CA GLN A 243 8.43 -9.50 -18.96
C GLN A 243 9.31 -8.31 -18.55
N TYR A 244 8.75 -7.11 -18.51
CA TYR A 244 9.45 -5.92 -18.05
C TYR A 244 9.92 -6.04 -16.60
N ALA A 245 9.04 -6.50 -15.70
CA ALA A 245 9.41 -6.73 -14.30
C ALA A 245 10.45 -7.84 -14.16
N ALA A 246 10.34 -8.90 -14.95
CA ALA A 246 11.32 -9.99 -14.97
C ALA A 246 12.70 -9.53 -15.47
N GLU A 247 12.76 -8.65 -16.49
CA GLU A 247 14.01 -8.07 -17.00
C GLU A 247 14.74 -7.24 -15.94
N MET A 248 14.00 -6.61 -15.02
CA MET A 248 14.58 -5.85 -13.91
C MET A 248 15.29 -6.72 -12.86
N LEU A 249 15.17 -8.06 -12.94
CA LEU A 249 16.02 -8.96 -12.14
C LEU A 249 17.47 -8.98 -12.62
N LYS A 250 17.74 -8.56 -13.87
CA LYS A 250 19.10 -8.53 -14.41
C LYS A 250 19.92 -7.51 -13.66
N ARG A 251 21.05 -7.98 -13.12
CA ARG A 251 22.00 -7.14 -12.41
C ARG A 251 22.67 -6.14 -13.37
N PRO A 252 22.68 -4.83 -13.07
CA PRO A 252 23.49 -3.87 -13.80
C PRO A 252 24.99 -4.11 -13.55
N ALA A 253 25.84 -3.75 -14.51
CA ALA A 253 27.29 -3.85 -14.34
C ALA A 253 27.74 -3.00 -13.14
N THR A 254 28.44 -3.63 -12.19
CA THR A 254 28.96 -2.94 -11.00
C THR A 254 30.25 -2.20 -11.33
N ASP A 255 30.33 -0.96 -10.89
CA ASP A 255 31.56 -0.15 -10.87
C ASP A 255 32.08 -0.10 -9.44
N ASN A 256 33.31 -0.56 -9.22
CA ASN A 256 33.88 -0.64 -7.87
C ASN A 256 34.26 0.73 -7.27
N SER A 257 34.24 1.81 -8.06
CA SER A 257 34.62 3.13 -7.58
C SER A 257 33.50 3.89 -6.86
N ARG A 258 32.23 3.52 -7.10
CA ARG A 258 31.05 4.25 -6.61
C ARG A 258 29.97 3.32 -6.07
N LEU A 259 29.24 3.80 -5.07
CA LEU A 259 28.10 3.16 -4.43
C LEU A 259 26.81 3.85 -4.92
N ARG A 260 26.01 3.14 -5.71
CA ARG A 260 24.74 3.62 -6.29
C ARG A 260 23.55 2.89 -5.67
N ASP A 261 23.72 1.61 -5.41
CA ASP A 261 22.67 0.78 -4.81
C ASP A 261 23.26 -0.37 -3.99
N ILE A 262 22.40 -1.22 -3.44
CA ILE A 262 22.77 -2.33 -2.56
C ILE A 262 23.76 -3.30 -3.19
N CYS A 263 23.70 -3.49 -4.50
CA CYS A 263 24.58 -4.40 -5.23
C CYS A 263 26.04 -3.94 -5.34
N ASP A 264 26.32 -2.67 -5.06
CA ASP A 264 27.67 -2.11 -5.01
C ASP A 264 28.32 -2.30 -3.63
N GLY A 265 27.51 -2.54 -2.61
CA GLY A 265 27.93 -2.70 -1.22
C GLY A 265 28.71 -4.00 -0.98
N SER A 266 29.62 -3.96 -0.01
CA SER A 266 30.48 -5.10 0.32
C SER A 266 29.72 -6.31 0.86
N PHE A 267 28.58 -6.11 1.54
CA PHE A 267 27.74 -7.20 2.01
C PHE A 267 27.17 -7.97 0.82
N PHE A 268 26.56 -7.26 -0.14
CA PHE A 268 25.99 -7.89 -1.32
C PHE A 268 27.04 -8.63 -2.15
N LYS A 269 28.20 -8.02 -2.37
CA LYS A 269 29.30 -8.60 -3.15
C LYS A 269 29.88 -9.89 -2.55
N SER A 270 29.75 -10.07 -1.24
CA SER A 270 30.20 -11.28 -0.52
C SER A 270 29.07 -12.23 -0.12
N HIS A 271 27.82 -11.86 -0.43
CA HIS A 271 26.66 -12.61 0.04
C HIS A 271 26.49 -13.93 -0.72
N PRO A 272 26.31 -15.08 -0.05
CA PRO A 272 26.37 -16.41 -0.67
C PRO A 272 25.29 -16.67 -1.74
N LEU A 273 24.13 -16.00 -1.65
CA LEU A 273 23.08 -16.04 -2.68
C LEU A 273 23.23 -14.91 -3.71
N PHE A 274 23.08 -13.65 -3.29
CA PHE A 274 23.03 -12.51 -4.21
C PHE A 274 24.32 -12.24 -5.01
N SER A 275 25.48 -12.69 -4.54
CA SER A 275 26.74 -12.56 -5.32
C SER A 275 26.89 -13.62 -6.41
N THR A 276 26.28 -14.80 -6.23
CA THR A 276 26.44 -15.98 -7.08
C THR A 276 25.29 -16.11 -8.09
N GLU A 277 24.06 -15.94 -7.63
CA GLU A 277 22.83 -16.08 -8.42
C GLU A 277 22.44 -14.75 -9.08
N LYS A 278 22.73 -14.61 -10.38
CA LYS A 278 22.56 -13.35 -11.14
C LYS A 278 21.15 -12.75 -11.10
N HIS A 279 20.12 -13.61 -10.98
CA HIS A 279 18.72 -13.21 -11.02
C HIS A 279 18.03 -13.34 -9.66
N ALA A 280 18.79 -13.54 -8.58
CA ALA A 280 18.20 -13.78 -7.27
C ALA A 280 17.27 -12.64 -6.84
N VAL A 281 16.07 -13.00 -6.39
CA VAL A 281 15.07 -12.04 -5.90
C VAL A 281 15.53 -11.46 -4.57
N GLN A 282 15.58 -10.14 -4.48
CA GLN A 282 16.08 -9.37 -3.34
C GLN A 282 14.89 -8.72 -2.62
N ILE A 283 14.44 -9.32 -1.52
CA ILE A 283 13.26 -8.85 -0.79
C ILE A 283 13.70 -7.90 0.32
N GLN A 284 13.29 -6.63 0.24
CA GLN A 284 13.35 -5.73 1.39
C GLN A 284 12.01 -5.74 2.10
N MET A 285 12.01 -6.14 3.37
CA MET A 285 10.84 -6.10 4.23
C MET A 285 10.77 -4.79 5.00
N PHE A 286 9.55 -4.39 5.37
CA PHE A 286 9.30 -3.27 6.26
C PHE A 286 8.25 -3.65 7.30
N TYR A 287 8.43 -3.18 8.54
CA TYR A 287 7.41 -3.29 9.59
C TYR A 287 7.22 -1.96 10.32
N ASP A 288 5.95 -1.59 10.51
CA ASP A 288 5.52 -0.52 11.42
C ASP A 288 4.05 -0.73 11.84
N ASP A 289 3.69 -0.12 12.97
CA ASP A 289 2.32 -0.02 13.44
C ASP A 289 1.70 1.34 13.11
N PHE A 290 0.46 1.36 12.65
CA PHE A 290 -0.27 2.58 12.36
C PHE A 290 -1.69 2.60 12.96
N GLU A 291 -2.13 3.78 13.34
CA GLU A 291 -3.50 4.01 13.82
C GLU A 291 -4.43 4.29 12.64
N VAL A 292 -5.58 3.60 12.60
CA VAL A 292 -6.62 3.77 11.56
C VAL A 292 -7.82 4.56 12.06
N ALA A 293 -8.02 4.64 13.37
CA ALA A 293 -9.05 5.47 13.97
C ALA A 293 -8.55 6.90 14.22
N ASN A 294 -9.44 7.81 14.65
CA ASN A 294 -9.01 9.12 15.12
C ASN A 294 -8.07 8.93 16.33
N PRO A 295 -6.80 9.38 16.26
CA PRO A 295 -5.81 9.17 17.32
C PRO A 295 -6.12 9.96 18.60
N LEU A 296 -7.14 10.83 18.60
CA LEU A 296 -7.58 11.62 19.75
C LEU A 296 -8.93 11.15 20.33
N GLY A 297 -9.58 10.16 19.73
CA GLY A 297 -10.88 9.67 20.19
C GLY A 297 -10.79 8.63 21.30
N SER A 298 -11.92 8.33 21.94
CA SER A 298 -12.07 7.28 22.97
C SER A 298 -11.70 5.87 22.50
N LYS A 299 -11.51 5.67 21.19
CA LYS A 299 -11.08 4.40 20.57
C LYS A 299 -9.60 4.37 20.16
N LYS A 300 -8.79 5.34 20.61
CA LYS A 300 -7.35 5.37 20.38
C LYS A 300 -6.69 4.05 20.82
N GLY A 301 -5.84 3.48 19.97
CA GLY A 301 -5.11 2.25 20.25
C GLY A 301 -5.94 0.97 20.15
N ILE A 302 -7.27 1.05 20.03
CA ILE A 302 -8.15 -0.12 19.89
C ILE A 302 -8.01 -0.72 18.50
N HIS A 303 -7.91 0.13 17.48
CA HIS A 303 -7.85 -0.30 16.08
C HIS A 303 -6.45 -0.17 15.48
N LYS A 304 -5.41 0.05 16.30
CA LYS A 304 -4.02 0.08 15.83
C LYS A 304 -3.68 -1.23 15.13
N LEU A 305 -3.14 -1.12 13.92
CA LEU A 305 -2.74 -2.26 13.10
C LEU A 305 -1.22 -2.30 13.00
N GLY A 306 -0.66 -3.50 12.94
CA GLY A 306 0.70 -3.73 12.46
C GLY A 306 0.65 -4.22 11.02
N ALA A 307 1.54 -3.71 10.17
CA ALA A 307 1.68 -4.17 8.79
C ALA A 307 3.13 -4.55 8.48
N ILE A 308 3.28 -5.67 7.80
CA ILE A 308 4.53 -6.06 7.15
C ILE A 308 4.36 -5.85 5.66
N TYR A 309 5.24 -5.05 5.06
CA TYR A 309 5.33 -4.85 3.62
C TYR A 309 6.60 -5.49 3.06
N PHE A 310 6.65 -5.64 1.74
CA PHE A 310 7.91 -5.85 1.04
C PHE A 310 8.00 -5.08 -0.28
N THR A 311 9.23 -4.83 -0.71
CA THR A 311 9.61 -4.29 -2.02
C THR A 311 10.73 -5.14 -2.62
N LEU A 312 10.90 -5.08 -3.94
CA LEU A 312 11.97 -5.82 -4.65
C LEU A 312 13.15 -4.90 -4.94
N ARG A 313 14.29 -5.13 -4.26
CA ARG A 313 15.51 -4.32 -4.42
C ARG A 313 16.30 -4.62 -5.68
N ASN A 314 15.85 -5.58 -6.48
CA ASN A 314 16.26 -5.70 -7.88
C ASN A 314 15.85 -4.46 -8.69
N PHE A 315 14.74 -3.81 -8.32
CA PHE A 315 14.23 -2.67 -9.06
C PHE A 315 14.97 -1.40 -8.68
N SER A 316 15.08 -0.45 -9.63
CA SER A 316 15.75 0.82 -9.35
C SER A 316 15.02 1.62 -8.26
N PRO A 317 15.71 2.53 -7.54
CA PRO A 317 15.10 3.28 -6.43
C PRO A 317 13.85 4.08 -6.82
N LYS A 318 13.77 4.52 -8.08
CA LYS A 318 12.59 5.18 -8.65
C LYS A 318 11.37 4.27 -8.55
N TRP A 319 11.50 3.00 -8.94
CA TRP A 319 10.44 1.99 -8.90
C TRP A 319 10.10 1.56 -7.48
N ASN A 320 11.09 1.42 -6.60
CA ASN A 320 10.84 1.10 -5.19
C ASN A 320 10.07 2.21 -4.45
N SER A 321 10.18 3.46 -4.93
CA SER A 321 9.48 4.60 -4.33
C SER A 321 7.98 4.67 -4.69
N PHE A 322 7.50 3.86 -5.65
CA PHE A 322 6.08 3.78 -5.98
C PHE A 322 5.30 3.02 -4.92
N LEU A 323 4.20 3.61 -4.44
CA LEU A 323 3.34 2.96 -3.44
C LEU A 323 2.71 1.66 -3.96
N SER A 324 2.54 1.51 -5.26
CA SER A 324 2.04 0.29 -5.91
C SER A 324 3.05 -0.86 -5.85
N ASN A 325 4.35 -0.55 -5.79
CA ASN A 325 5.45 -1.52 -5.67
C ASN A 325 5.83 -1.81 -4.21
N ILE A 326 5.06 -1.28 -3.26
CA ILE A 326 5.10 -1.65 -1.84
C ILE A 326 3.95 -2.62 -1.59
N HIS A 327 4.28 -3.90 -1.50
CA HIS A 327 3.33 -5.00 -1.42
C HIS A 327 3.03 -5.35 0.03
N LEU A 328 1.75 -5.55 0.36
CA LEU A 328 1.35 -6.03 1.68
C LEU A 328 1.68 -7.52 1.82
N CYS A 329 2.32 -7.88 2.92
CA CYS A 329 2.65 -9.26 3.27
C CYS A 329 1.79 -9.76 4.43
N ALA A 330 1.70 -9.00 5.53
CA ALA A 330 0.88 -9.36 6.67
C ALA A 330 0.20 -8.13 7.27
N LEU A 331 -1.06 -8.28 7.71
CA LEU A 331 -1.84 -7.24 8.37
C LEU A 331 -2.58 -7.81 9.58
N PHE A 332 -2.26 -7.29 10.76
CA PHE A 332 -2.73 -7.79 12.05
C PHE A 332 -3.10 -6.65 13.01
N HIS A 333 -3.85 -6.95 14.08
CA HIS A 333 -4.05 -5.98 15.15
C HIS A 333 -2.79 -5.91 16.02
N ALA A 334 -2.36 -4.70 16.37
CA ALA A 334 -1.19 -4.50 17.24
C ALA A 334 -1.41 -5.11 18.65
N GLN A 335 -2.67 -5.26 19.08
CA GLN A 335 -3.01 -5.95 20.34
C GLN A 335 -2.74 -7.45 20.27
N ASP A 336 -3.03 -8.09 19.14
CA ASP A 336 -2.74 -9.51 18.93
C ASP A 336 -1.23 -9.74 18.93
N LEU A 337 -0.47 -8.84 18.28
CA LEU A 337 1.00 -8.88 18.35
C LEU A 337 1.53 -8.78 19.79
N LYS A 338 0.97 -7.88 20.62
CA LYS A 338 1.38 -7.76 22.03
C LYS A 338 1.10 -9.02 22.84
N ARG A 339 0.02 -9.74 22.51
CA ARG A 339 -0.40 -10.94 23.24
C ARG A 339 0.35 -12.19 22.81
N TYR A 340 0.58 -12.37 21.51
CA TYR A 340 1.07 -13.61 20.94
C TYR A 340 2.51 -13.52 20.39
N GLY A 341 3.02 -12.30 20.18
CA GLY A 341 4.35 -12.06 19.63
C GLY A 341 4.44 -12.26 18.12
N PHE A 342 5.66 -12.10 17.59
CA PHE A 342 5.91 -12.13 16.14
C PHE A 342 6.00 -13.55 15.55
N ILE A 343 6.17 -14.60 16.37
CA ILE A 343 6.47 -15.95 15.86
C ILE A 343 5.35 -16.44 14.95
N GLU A 344 4.10 -16.43 15.43
CA GLU A 344 2.94 -16.89 14.65
C GLU A 344 2.68 -16.03 13.42
N ILE A 345 2.93 -14.71 13.51
CA ILE A 345 2.74 -13.77 12.41
C ILE A 345 3.79 -13.97 11.30
N LEU A 346 5.05 -14.22 11.68
CA LEU A 346 6.15 -14.43 10.75
C LEU A 346 6.22 -15.86 10.21
N ALA A 347 5.56 -16.83 10.84
CA ALA A 347 5.57 -18.23 10.42
C ALA A 347 5.22 -18.44 8.94
N PRO A 348 4.09 -17.91 8.40
CA PRO A 348 3.80 -18.06 6.98
C PRO A 348 4.82 -17.36 6.08
N VAL A 349 5.30 -16.17 6.50
CA VAL A 349 6.34 -15.42 5.77
C VAL A 349 7.62 -16.25 5.63
N VAL A 350 8.10 -16.80 6.73
CA VAL A 350 9.34 -17.59 6.78
C VAL A 350 9.20 -18.89 5.98
N ARG A 351 8.03 -19.52 5.96
CA ARG A 351 7.78 -20.68 5.09
C ARG A 351 7.95 -20.34 3.61
N ASP A 352 7.32 -19.26 3.15
CA ASP A 352 7.42 -18.81 1.76
C ASP A 352 8.87 -18.44 1.39
N ILE A 353 9.58 -17.72 2.26
CA ILE A 353 10.99 -17.38 2.01
C ILE A 353 11.86 -18.64 1.97
N LYS A 354 11.67 -19.62 2.84
CA LYS A 354 12.44 -20.87 2.81
C LYS A 354 12.28 -21.61 1.47
N VAL A 355 11.06 -21.68 0.94
CA VAL A 355 10.81 -22.24 -0.39
C VAL A 355 11.52 -21.43 -1.47
N LEU A 356 11.50 -20.09 -1.39
CA LEU A 356 12.23 -19.22 -2.32
C LEU A 356 13.76 -19.41 -2.23
N GLU A 357 14.30 -19.71 -1.05
CA GLU A 357 15.73 -19.94 -0.82
C GLU A 357 16.21 -21.31 -1.34
N SER A 358 15.37 -22.36 -1.19
CA SER A 358 15.71 -23.74 -1.57
C SER A 358 15.29 -24.08 -3.01
N ASP A 359 14.00 -23.94 -3.30
CA ASP A 359 13.36 -24.47 -4.50
C ASP A 359 13.23 -23.40 -5.58
N GLY A 360 13.20 -22.13 -5.17
CA GLY A 360 12.96 -20.98 -6.04
C GLY A 360 11.55 -20.94 -6.62
N ILE A 361 11.32 -20.06 -7.59
CA ILE A 361 10.07 -19.92 -8.35
C ILE A 361 10.34 -19.95 -9.85
N ASP A 362 9.35 -20.40 -10.63
CA ASP A 362 9.42 -20.27 -12.10
C ASP A 362 9.11 -18.84 -12.52
N ILE A 363 9.97 -18.29 -13.37
CA ILE A 363 9.78 -16.98 -14.00
C ILE A 363 9.86 -17.20 -15.52
N PRO A 364 8.81 -16.90 -16.29
CA PRO A 364 8.74 -17.26 -17.73
C PRO A 364 9.92 -16.80 -18.58
N LEU A 365 10.58 -15.69 -18.21
CA LEU A 365 11.71 -15.13 -18.94
C LEU A 365 13.02 -15.94 -18.78
N TYR A 366 13.15 -16.74 -17.73
CA TYR A 366 14.40 -17.42 -17.38
C TYR A 366 14.25 -18.93 -17.45
N SER A 367 15.30 -19.61 -17.91
CA SER A 367 15.38 -21.07 -17.81
C SER A 367 15.77 -21.48 -16.39
N GLY A 368 14.96 -22.35 -15.78
CA GLY A 368 15.16 -22.84 -14.42
C GLY A 368 14.53 -21.96 -13.34
N ARG A 369 14.61 -22.46 -12.10
CA ARG A 369 13.98 -21.82 -10.93
C ARG A 369 14.83 -20.66 -10.42
N VAL A 370 14.21 -19.50 -10.27
CA VAL A 370 14.83 -18.30 -9.70
C VAL A 370 14.69 -18.32 -8.19
N ARG A 371 15.83 -18.33 -7.48
CA ARG A 371 15.89 -18.27 -6.01
C ARG A 371 15.90 -16.84 -5.49
N GLY A 372 15.75 -16.66 -4.19
CA GLY A 372 15.72 -15.34 -3.56
C GLY A 372 15.70 -15.42 -2.04
N SER A 373 15.89 -14.29 -1.37
CA SER A 373 15.76 -14.18 0.08
C SER A 373 15.54 -12.74 0.52
N VAL A 374 15.36 -12.54 1.83
CA VAL A 374 15.33 -11.25 2.48
C VAL A 374 16.74 -10.65 2.46
N VAL A 375 16.92 -9.54 1.76
CA VAL A 375 18.19 -8.80 1.74
C VAL A 375 18.29 -7.80 2.89
N GLN A 376 17.15 -7.28 3.35
CA GLN A 376 17.09 -6.24 4.38
C GLN A 376 15.70 -6.17 5.02
N VAL A 377 15.64 -5.84 6.31
CA VAL A 377 14.43 -5.51 7.05
C VAL A 377 14.56 -4.08 7.59
N THR A 378 13.55 -3.27 7.29
CA THR A 378 13.48 -1.83 7.58
C THR A 378 12.27 -1.52 8.47
N GLY A 379 12.27 -0.36 9.11
CA GLY A 379 11.27 0.04 10.08
C GLY A 379 11.84 1.14 10.97
N ASP A 380 10.99 1.76 11.78
CA ASP A 380 11.47 2.59 12.87
C ASP A 380 12.30 1.73 13.86
N ASN A 381 13.14 2.37 14.66
CA ASN A 381 14.03 1.60 15.54
C ASN A 381 13.26 0.72 16.54
N LEU A 382 12.14 1.20 17.09
CA LEU A 382 11.39 0.43 18.09
C LEU A 382 10.62 -0.73 17.46
N GLY A 383 10.06 -0.55 16.27
CA GLY A 383 9.45 -1.63 15.49
C GLY A 383 10.48 -2.70 15.12
N LEU A 384 11.67 -2.30 14.66
CA LEU A 384 12.77 -3.24 14.41
C LEU A 384 13.25 -3.94 15.69
N HIS A 385 13.34 -3.23 16.82
CA HIS A 385 13.67 -3.87 18.10
C HIS A 385 12.64 -4.95 18.44
N GLY A 386 11.34 -4.64 18.35
CA GLY A 386 10.28 -5.59 18.63
C GLY A 386 10.33 -6.83 17.73
N LEU A 387 10.50 -6.62 16.42
CA LEU A 387 10.57 -7.68 15.42
C LEU A 387 11.82 -8.56 15.58
N PHE A 388 12.97 -7.95 15.90
CA PHE A 388 14.23 -8.67 16.14
C PHE A 388 14.37 -9.25 17.55
N GLY A 389 13.37 -9.06 18.42
CA GLY A 389 13.42 -9.57 19.78
C GLY A 389 14.41 -8.82 20.69
N LEU A 390 14.70 -7.56 20.38
CA LEU A 390 15.46 -6.64 21.22
C LEU A 390 14.54 -5.82 22.14
N VAL A 391 15.13 -5.15 23.12
CA VAL A 391 14.38 -4.27 24.03
C VAL A 391 13.80 -3.07 23.27
N GLU A 392 12.49 -2.92 23.34
CA GLU A 392 11.73 -1.87 22.66
C GLU A 392 11.76 -0.55 23.46
N SER A 393 12.95 -0.06 23.83
CA SER A 393 13.11 1.19 24.60
C SER A 393 14.45 1.88 24.37
N PHE A 394 14.40 3.17 24.03
CA PHE A 394 15.58 4.05 23.99
C PHE A 394 16.11 4.43 25.38
N SER A 395 15.38 4.09 26.44
CA SER A 395 15.80 4.28 27.83
C SER A 395 16.55 3.08 28.41
N ALA A 396 16.55 1.94 27.69
CA ALA A 396 17.30 0.76 28.11
C ALA A 396 18.82 1.01 28.13
N ARG A 397 19.53 0.28 28.99
CA ARG A 397 21.00 0.33 29.10
C ARG A 397 21.67 -0.07 27.78
N TYR A 398 21.14 -1.09 27.12
CA TYR A 398 21.59 -1.58 25.82
C TYR A 398 20.48 -1.38 24.79
N CYS A 399 20.45 -0.21 24.16
CA CYS A 399 19.41 0.15 23.19
C CYS A 399 19.89 0.20 21.74
N CYS A 400 21.16 -0.09 21.46
CA CYS A 400 21.68 -0.18 20.10
C CYS A 400 21.52 -1.60 19.53
N ARG A 401 20.96 -1.70 18.31
CA ARG A 401 20.84 -2.97 17.57
C ARG A 401 22.16 -3.46 16.96
N PHE A 402 23.16 -2.59 16.81
CA PHE A 402 24.40 -2.91 16.12
C PHE A 402 25.55 -3.28 17.05
N CYS A 403 25.58 -2.70 18.25
CA CYS A 403 26.68 -2.87 19.19
C CYS A 403 26.18 -3.14 20.62
N LEU A 404 27.12 -3.43 21.51
CA LEU A 404 26.91 -3.66 22.93
C LEU A 404 27.26 -2.45 23.81
N ALA A 405 27.46 -1.27 23.21
CA ALA A 405 27.76 -0.06 23.97
C ALA A 405 26.60 0.25 24.93
N GLU A 406 26.95 0.66 26.14
CA GLU A 406 25.97 1.12 27.10
C GLU A 406 25.52 2.54 26.78
N LYS A 407 24.32 2.90 27.20
CA LYS A 407 23.76 4.23 26.95
C LYS A 407 24.62 5.38 27.49
N ASP A 408 25.42 5.14 28.52
CA ASP A 408 26.37 6.12 29.04
C ASP A 408 27.61 6.28 28.15
N ASP A 409 28.08 5.20 27.51
CA ASP A 409 29.18 5.28 26.53
C ASP A 409 28.82 6.17 25.34
N PHE A 410 27.54 6.33 25.01
CA PHE A 410 27.10 7.23 23.92
C PHE A 410 27.51 8.69 24.16
N GLN A 411 27.83 9.06 25.41
CA GLN A 411 28.23 10.40 25.78
C GLN A 411 29.73 10.67 25.61
N THR A 412 30.54 9.63 25.40
CA THR A 412 32.01 9.74 25.29
C THR A 412 32.60 9.02 24.08
N GLU A 413 31.92 8.01 23.55
CA GLU A 413 32.38 7.16 22.45
C GLU A 413 31.67 7.54 21.13
N PHE A 414 32.37 8.27 20.26
CA PHE A 414 31.79 8.85 19.04
C PHE A 414 32.24 8.19 17.74
N SER A 415 33.06 7.14 17.82
CA SER A 415 33.57 6.40 16.66
C SER A 415 33.32 4.91 16.84
N GLU A 416 32.92 4.23 15.77
CA GLU A 416 32.83 2.76 15.74
C GLU A 416 34.22 2.08 15.92
N ASP A 417 35.33 2.82 15.76
CA ASP A 417 36.69 2.30 16.03
C ASP A 417 37.05 2.25 17.52
N SER A 418 36.25 2.85 18.39
CA SER A 418 36.53 2.79 19.82
C SER A 418 36.46 1.35 20.31
N SER A 419 37.41 0.94 21.14
CA SER A 419 37.47 -0.40 21.72
C SER A 419 36.25 -0.73 22.60
N LYS A 420 35.49 0.28 23.05
CA LYS A 420 34.23 0.08 23.78
C LYS A 420 33.04 -0.21 22.86
N ILE A 421 33.13 0.11 21.57
CA ILE A 421 32.07 -0.15 20.61
C ILE A 421 32.20 -1.58 20.07
N VAL A 422 31.77 -2.55 20.87
CA VAL A 422 31.78 -3.97 20.46
C VAL A 422 30.56 -4.25 19.59
N LEU A 423 30.79 -4.55 18.31
CA LEU A 423 29.72 -4.92 17.37
C LEU A 423 29.13 -6.29 17.71
N ARG A 424 27.81 -6.44 17.55
CA ARG A 424 27.12 -7.72 17.76
C ARG A 424 27.47 -8.71 16.65
N THR A 425 27.98 -9.87 17.01
CA THR A 425 28.18 -11.00 16.09
C THR A 425 27.05 -12.02 16.23
N LYS A 426 26.96 -12.95 15.27
CA LYS A 426 26.01 -14.08 15.32
C LYS A 426 26.21 -14.92 16.57
N ASP A 427 27.46 -15.26 16.89
CA ASP A 427 27.80 -16.11 18.05
C ASP A 427 27.41 -15.44 19.37
N MET A 428 27.72 -14.15 19.53
CA MET A 428 27.31 -13.38 20.70
C MET A 428 25.79 -13.31 20.83
N HIS A 429 25.09 -13.04 19.73
CA HIS A 429 23.62 -12.98 19.74
C HIS A 429 23.00 -14.34 20.10
N THR A 430 23.54 -15.44 19.58
CA THR A 430 23.13 -16.80 19.92
C THR A 430 23.35 -17.08 21.41
N ALA A 431 24.52 -16.74 21.95
CA ALA A 431 24.82 -16.89 23.37
C ALA A 431 23.84 -16.10 24.26
N HIS A 432 23.56 -14.83 23.91
CA HIS A 432 22.60 -14.01 24.66
C HIS A 432 21.16 -14.58 24.60
N CYS A 433 20.76 -15.14 23.44
CA CYS A 433 19.46 -15.81 23.32
C CYS A 433 19.38 -17.07 24.19
N GLN A 434 20.45 -17.86 24.23
CA GLN A 434 20.55 -19.07 25.06
C GLN A 434 20.50 -18.71 26.55
N GLU A 435 21.21 -17.67 26.98
CA GLU A 435 21.20 -17.20 28.36
C GLU A 435 19.78 -16.79 28.81
N ILE A 436 19.06 -16.04 27.97
CA ILE A 436 17.64 -15.69 28.22
C ILE A 436 16.75 -16.94 28.30
N ALA A 437 16.95 -17.90 27.41
CA ALA A 437 16.17 -19.14 27.42
C ALA A 437 16.44 -19.98 28.68
N CYS A 438 17.69 -19.99 29.17
CA CYS A 438 18.09 -20.69 30.40
C CYS A 438 17.68 -19.95 31.68
N ASN A 439 17.54 -18.62 31.63
CA ASN A 439 17.11 -17.81 32.77
C ASN A 439 15.98 -16.83 32.39
N PRO A 440 14.72 -17.32 32.28
CA PRO A 440 13.58 -16.50 31.89
C PRO A 440 13.20 -15.39 32.88
N SER A 441 13.83 -15.35 34.07
CA SER A 441 13.61 -14.26 35.04
C SER A 441 14.32 -12.96 34.63
N LEU A 442 15.33 -13.04 33.76
CA LEU A 442 16.01 -11.87 33.23
C LEU A 442 15.09 -11.12 32.25
N PRO A 443 14.94 -9.79 32.39
CA PRO A 443 14.11 -9.03 31.45
C PRO A 443 14.71 -8.96 30.04
N TYR A 444 16.04 -9.03 29.95
CA TYR A 444 16.85 -9.10 28.73
C TYR A 444 18.33 -9.36 29.07
N VAL A 445 19.11 -9.84 28.10
CA VAL A 445 20.57 -9.98 28.16
C VAL A 445 21.19 -9.12 27.06
N PHE A 446 21.99 -8.12 27.45
CA PHE A 446 22.58 -7.15 26.52
C PHE A 446 21.58 -6.59 25.49
N GLY A 447 20.36 -6.27 25.93
CA GLY A 447 19.28 -5.75 25.09
C GLY A 447 18.52 -6.80 24.26
N VAL A 448 18.83 -8.09 24.37
CA VAL A 448 18.12 -9.21 23.72
C VAL A 448 17.06 -9.78 24.66
N LYS A 449 15.81 -9.91 24.19
CA LYS A 449 14.65 -10.47 24.92
C LYS A 449 14.23 -11.85 24.42
N ARG A 450 14.49 -12.16 23.14
CA ARG A 450 14.10 -13.43 22.49
C ARG A 450 14.79 -13.57 21.13
N THR A 451 14.83 -14.80 20.62
CA THR A 451 15.26 -15.09 19.25
C THR A 451 14.22 -14.60 18.22
N CYS A 452 14.69 -14.04 17.11
CA CYS A 452 13.85 -13.68 15.97
C CYS A 452 13.65 -14.87 15.02
N LEU A 453 12.42 -15.14 14.59
CA LEU A 453 12.11 -16.26 13.68
C LEU A 453 12.82 -16.12 12.31
N LEU A 454 13.09 -14.89 11.86
CA LEU A 454 13.83 -14.64 10.61
C LEU A 454 15.27 -15.18 10.65
N ASN A 455 15.88 -15.36 11.82
CA ASN A 455 17.21 -15.98 11.94
C ASN A 455 17.23 -17.46 11.55
N SER A 456 16.06 -18.07 11.33
CA SER A 456 15.95 -19.44 10.80
C SER A 456 16.04 -19.52 9.28
N LEU A 457 16.14 -18.39 8.59
CA LEU A 457 16.39 -18.32 7.15
C LEU A 457 17.87 -18.61 6.85
N LYS A 458 18.14 -19.15 5.66
CA LYS A 458 19.51 -19.54 5.28
C LYS A 458 20.40 -18.34 5.02
N TYR A 459 19.82 -17.27 4.47
CA TYR A 459 20.57 -16.13 3.96
C TYR A 459 20.31 -14.81 4.71
N PHE A 460 19.59 -14.85 5.84
CA PHE A 460 19.30 -13.67 6.64
C PHE A 460 19.60 -13.90 8.13
N HIS A 461 20.17 -12.88 8.78
CA HIS A 461 20.32 -12.85 10.23
C HIS A 461 20.23 -11.41 10.75
N THR A 462 19.59 -11.21 11.91
CA THR A 462 19.34 -9.87 12.49
C THR A 462 20.62 -9.06 12.75
N THR A 463 21.71 -9.70 13.14
CA THR A 463 23.02 -9.04 13.37
C THR A 463 23.70 -8.57 12.08
N GLU A 464 23.28 -9.09 10.93
CA GLU A 464 23.79 -8.71 9.60
C GLU A 464 22.74 -7.88 8.83
N ASN A 465 21.68 -7.44 9.50
CA ASN A 465 20.70 -6.54 8.91
C ASN A 465 21.21 -5.09 8.97
N PHE A 466 21.94 -4.68 7.93
CA PHE A 466 22.46 -3.32 7.76
C PHE A 466 21.35 -2.36 7.31
N SER A 467 20.43 -2.00 8.20
CA SER A 467 19.41 -0.98 7.93
C SER A 467 19.52 0.17 8.90
N VAL A 468 19.44 1.40 8.42
CA VAL A 468 19.34 2.63 9.22
C VAL A 468 18.24 3.51 8.66
N ASP A 469 17.59 4.30 9.51
CA ASP A 469 16.44 5.07 9.08
C ASP A 469 16.72 6.56 9.18
N VAL A 470 17.15 7.12 8.05
CA VAL A 470 17.46 8.54 7.92
C VAL A 470 16.28 9.43 8.34
N MET A 471 15.05 9.00 8.12
CA MET A 471 13.88 9.80 8.48
C MET A 471 13.73 9.91 10.00
N HIS A 472 13.67 8.78 10.70
CA HIS A 472 13.49 8.77 12.15
C HIS A 472 14.74 9.19 12.90
N ASP A 473 15.93 8.74 12.49
CA ASP A 473 17.18 8.99 13.20
C ASP A 473 17.64 10.44 13.04
N LEU A 474 17.66 10.92 11.79
CA LEU A 474 18.21 12.22 11.45
C LEU A 474 17.12 13.30 11.44
N LEU A 475 16.08 13.17 10.62
CA LEU A 475 15.08 14.23 10.44
C LEU A 475 14.18 14.44 11.66
N GLU A 476 13.63 13.37 12.24
CA GLU A 476 12.77 13.43 13.44
C GLU A 476 13.54 13.29 14.76
N GLY A 477 14.86 13.22 14.68
CA GLY A 477 15.73 13.00 15.82
C GLY A 477 16.74 14.12 15.96
N VAL A 478 17.94 13.82 15.49
CA VAL A 478 19.13 14.67 15.61
C VAL A 478 18.86 16.09 15.11
N ALA A 479 18.29 16.24 13.91
CA ALA A 479 18.02 17.54 13.30
C ALA A 479 17.10 18.44 14.14
N GLN A 480 15.94 17.93 14.56
CA GLN A 480 15.01 18.73 15.37
C GLN A 480 15.61 19.09 16.74
N TYR A 481 16.33 18.15 17.36
CA TYR A 481 16.95 18.38 18.65
C TYR A 481 18.01 19.47 18.60
N GLU A 482 18.87 19.43 17.58
CA GLU A 482 19.95 20.40 17.43
C GLU A 482 19.46 21.76 16.93
N LEU A 483 18.52 21.79 15.98
CA LEU A 483 17.88 23.03 15.58
C LEU A 483 17.20 23.73 16.75
N LYS A 484 16.59 22.96 17.67
CA LYS A 484 16.04 23.52 18.91
C LYS A 484 17.11 24.14 19.79
N CYS A 485 18.26 23.48 19.96
CA CYS A 485 19.37 24.02 20.73
C CYS A 485 19.93 25.30 20.08
N LEU A 486 20.06 25.32 18.75
CA LEU A 486 20.47 26.50 17.99
C LEU A 486 19.46 27.64 18.12
N PHE A 487 18.16 27.39 17.97
CA PHE A 487 17.14 28.43 18.06
C PHE A 487 17.00 29.02 19.46
N VAL A 488 17.22 28.22 20.51
CA VAL A 488 17.33 28.75 21.89
C VAL A 488 18.53 29.68 22.00
N TYR A 489 19.69 29.29 21.47
CA TYR A 489 20.89 30.14 21.44
C TYR A 489 20.66 31.45 20.65
N LEU A 490 20.09 31.37 19.45
CA LEU A 490 19.77 32.54 18.63
C LEU A 490 18.76 33.46 19.33
N LYS A 491 17.77 32.88 20.02
CA LYS A 491 16.81 33.64 20.81
C LYS A 491 17.47 34.41 21.96
N GLU A 492 18.45 33.81 22.61
CA GLU A 492 19.15 34.42 23.74
C GLU A 492 20.15 35.51 23.34
N LYS A 493 20.65 35.47 22.10
CA LYS A 493 21.79 36.30 21.66
C LYS A 493 21.49 37.27 20.52
N HIS A 494 20.53 36.95 19.65
CA HIS A 494 20.41 37.62 18.35
C HIS A 494 19.00 38.10 18.01
N VAL A 495 17.94 37.37 18.38
CA VAL A 495 16.55 37.66 17.94
C VAL A 495 15.52 37.30 19.00
N THR A 496 14.32 37.89 18.94
CA THR A 496 13.17 37.44 19.73
C THR A 496 12.55 36.15 19.17
N LEU A 497 11.67 35.50 19.93
CA LEU A 497 10.95 34.32 19.45
C LEU A 497 9.96 34.67 18.33
N GLU A 498 9.36 35.85 18.41
CA GLU A 498 8.44 36.40 17.42
C GLU A 498 9.17 36.65 16.10
N GLU A 499 10.35 37.28 16.13
CA GLU A 499 11.18 37.52 14.94
C GLU A 499 11.70 36.21 14.35
N LEU A 500 12.15 35.27 15.18
CA LEU A 500 12.59 33.95 14.73
C LEU A 500 11.47 33.22 13.96
N ASN A 501 10.27 33.17 14.53
CA ASN A 501 9.12 32.55 13.87
C ASN A 501 8.70 33.32 12.62
N SER A 502 8.73 34.66 12.65
CA SER A 502 8.42 35.51 11.51
C SER A 502 9.38 35.25 10.34
N ARG A 503 10.70 35.15 10.60
CA ARG A 503 11.70 34.80 9.59
C ARG A 503 11.46 33.41 8.98
N ILE A 504 11.21 32.39 9.81
CA ILE A 504 10.91 31.02 9.32
C ILE A 504 9.66 31.02 8.44
N GLN A 505 8.62 31.74 8.86
CA GLN A 505 7.37 31.79 8.11
C GLN A 505 7.54 32.61 6.83
N SER A 506 8.03 33.84 6.90
CA SER A 506 8.10 34.72 5.73
C SER A 506 9.10 34.30 4.65
N PHE A 507 10.03 33.38 4.94
CA PHE A 507 11.03 32.91 3.97
C PHE A 507 10.40 32.27 2.73
N ASP A 508 10.96 32.60 1.55
CA ASP A 508 10.57 31.98 0.29
C ASP A 508 11.32 30.65 0.09
N TYR A 509 10.63 29.55 0.38
CA TYR A 509 11.14 28.19 0.20
C TYR A 509 11.13 27.74 -1.28
N GLY A 510 10.60 28.56 -2.19
CA GLY A 510 10.45 28.24 -3.60
C GLY A 510 9.30 27.26 -3.89
N PHE A 511 9.02 27.09 -5.18
CA PHE A 511 7.85 26.32 -5.66
C PHE A 511 7.85 24.86 -5.19
N MET A 512 9.02 24.23 -5.13
CA MET A 512 9.15 22.81 -4.80
C MET A 512 8.87 22.51 -3.32
N GLU A 513 9.27 23.40 -2.41
CA GLU A 513 9.18 23.18 -0.96
C GLU A 513 8.00 23.91 -0.31
N ARG A 514 7.18 24.64 -1.09
CA ARG A 514 6.03 25.42 -0.57
C ARG A 514 5.07 24.62 0.32
N ASN A 515 4.87 23.34 0.00
CA ASN A 515 3.98 22.43 0.75
C ASN A 515 4.64 21.84 2.00
N ASN A 516 5.97 21.95 2.11
CA ASN A 516 6.78 21.47 3.22
C ASN A 516 7.21 22.61 4.14
N ARG A 517 6.67 23.82 3.94
CA ARG A 517 6.98 24.99 4.75
C ARG A 517 6.78 24.67 6.24
N PRO A 518 7.79 24.92 7.08
CA PRO A 518 7.68 24.74 8.52
C PRO A 518 6.65 25.69 9.14
N VAL A 519 6.02 25.23 10.22
CA VAL A 519 5.17 26.07 11.08
C VAL A 519 6.00 26.75 12.18
N ALA A 520 5.34 27.53 13.05
CA ALA A 520 6.00 28.09 14.23
C ALA A 520 6.66 26.98 15.06
N VAL A 521 7.91 27.19 15.47
CA VAL A 521 8.71 26.18 16.15
C VAL A 521 8.39 26.08 17.63
N ASN A 522 8.36 24.85 18.16
CA ASN A 522 8.14 24.61 19.58
C ASN A 522 9.46 24.66 20.37
N LEU A 523 9.71 25.78 21.06
CA LEU A 523 10.87 25.95 21.94
C LEU A 523 10.59 25.66 23.43
N LYS A 524 9.43 25.07 23.77
CA LYS A 524 9.10 24.76 25.18
C LYS A 524 10.12 23.80 25.79
N GLU A 525 10.43 24.04 27.06
CA GLU A 525 11.27 23.16 27.88
C GLU A 525 10.60 21.78 28.06
N GLY A 526 11.41 20.71 28.13
CA GLY A 526 10.95 19.34 28.35
C GLY A 526 10.67 18.50 27.09
N SER A 527 10.56 19.10 25.90
CA SER A 527 10.52 18.38 24.62
C SER A 527 11.87 18.45 23.90
N ASN A 528 12.24 17.38 23.19
CA ASN A 528 13.46 17.30 22.38
C ASN A 528 13.23 17.67 20.90
N ASP A 529 12.00 18.00 20.52
CA ASP A 529 11.59 18.22 19.13
C ASP A 529 11.02 19.63 18.92
N LEU A 530 10.89 20.02 17.66
CA LEU A 530 10.35 21.32 17.25
C LEU A 530 8.85 21.26 16.92
N GLY A 531 8.22 20.10 17.06
CA GLY A 531 6.84 19.85 16.60
C GLY A 531 6.70 19.74 15.09
N LEU A 532 7.80 19.50 14.37
CA LEU A 532 7.81 19.38 12.91
C LEU A 532 7.72 17.91 12.49
N ASN A 533 7.08 17.63 11.36
CA ASN A 533 7.22 16.31 10.73
C ASN A 533 8.61 16.19 10.03
N ALA A 534 8.98 14.98 9.61
CA ALA A 534 10.27 14.73 8.97
C ALA A 534 10.56 15.66 7.77
N ILE A 535 9.60 15.84 6.85
CA ILE A 535 9.85 16.63 5.63
C ILE A 535 9.98 18.13 5.93
N GLN A 536 9.21 18.65 6.88
CA GLN A 536 9.35 20.02 7.38
C GLN A 536 10.69 20.23 8.08
N SER A 537 11.16 19.23 8.84
CA SER A 537 12.46 19.27 9.51
C SER A 537 13.61 19.33 8.50
N TRP A 538 13.52 18.53 7.43
CA TRP A 538 14.51 18.55 6.35
C TRP A 538 14.52 19.88 5.59
N CYS A 539 13.32 20.40 5.27
CA CYS A 539 13.14 21.69 4.63
C CYS A 539 13.73 22.82 5.48
N LEU A 540 13.41 22.87 6.78
CA LEU A 540 13.94 23.89 7.68
C LEU A 540 15.46 23.80 7.78
N LEU A 541 16.00 22.61 8.08
CA LEU A 541 17.43 22.40 8.29
C LEU A 541 18.27 22.94 7.13
N ARG A 542 17.87 22.65 5.88
CA ARG A 542 18.58 23.10 4.67
C ARG A 542 18.51 24.60 4.44
N ASN A 543 17.47 25.28 4.95
CA ASN A 543 17.25 26.71 4.72
C ASN A 543 17.68 27.58 5.90
N VAL A 544 17.92 27.02 7.09
CA VAL A 544 18.42 27.78 8.26
C VAL A 544 19.66 28.63 7.93
N PRO A 545 20.66 28.13 7.18
CA PRO A 545 21.80 28.98 6.79
C PRO A 545 21.42 30.24 6.02
N LEU A 546 20.36 30.16 5.19
CA LEU A 546 19.86 31.28 4.39
C LEU A 546 18.97 32.22 5.19
N ILE A 547 18.23 31.70 6.17
CA ILE A 547 17.28 32.47 6.99
C ILE A 547 17.97 33.28 8.10
N PHE A 548 19.05 32.72 8.68
CA PHE A 548 19.68 33.25 9.88
C PHE A 548 21.18 33.51 9.75
N GLY A 549 21.77 33.26 8.58
CA GLY A 549 23.21 33.45 8.37
C GLY A 549 23.69 34.89 8.52
N ASP A 550 22.79 35.88 8.40
CA ASP A 550 23.05 37.30 8.63
C ASP A 550 23.29 37.65 10.12
N LEU A 551 22.83 36.80 11.04
CA LEU A 551 22.88 37.08 12.49
C LEU A 551 24.17 36.64 13.17
N VAL A 552 24.93 35.76 12.55
CA VAL A 552 26.06 35.04 13.16
C VAL A 552 27.34 35.27 12.38
N THR A 553 28.47 35.27 13.08
CA THR A 553 29.79 35.38 12.44
C THR A 553 30.30 34.02 12.00
N SER A 554 31.24 34.00 11.07
CA SER A 554 31.91 32.76 10.61
C SER A 554 32.71 32.04 11.71
N THR A 555 32.98 32.71 12.83
CA THR A 555 33.71 32.13 13.97
C THR A 555 32.81 31.51 15.05
N ASP A 556 31.48 31.63 14.91
CA ASP A 556 30.52 31.11 15.88
C ASP A 556 30.53 29.57 15.90
N GLN A 557 30.81 28.98 17.05
CA GLN A 557 30.90 27.52 17.20
C GLN A 557 29.54 26.81 17.15
N HIS A 558 28.45 27.45 17.57
CA HIS A 558 27.09 26.90 17.42
C HIS A 558 26.68 26.86 15.95
N TRP A 559 27.10 27.86 15.18
CA TRP A 559 26.91 27.86 13.74
C TRP A 559 27.77 26.81 13.05
N ALA A 560 29.03 26.65 13.46
CA ALA A 560 29.90 25.57 12.96
C ALA A 560 29.31 24.17 13.21
N LEU A 561 28.66 23.96 14.36
CA LEU A 561 27.94 22.71 14.66
C LEU A 561 26.80 22.43 13.67
N LEU A 562 25.97 23.44 13.37
CA LEU A 562 24.93 23.34 12.33
C LEU A 562 25.53 22.96 10.97
N LEU A 563 26.63 23.60 10.58
CA LEU A 563 27.28 23.33 9.30
C LEU A 563 27.84 21.90 9.24
N LEU A 564 28.41 21.37 10.34
CA LEU A 564 28.82 19.97 10.43
C LEU A 564 27.62 19.02 10.25
N LEU A 565 26.50 19.30 10.91
CA LEU A 565 25.28 18.51 10.75
C LEU A 565 24.78 18.52 9.30
N LEU A 566 24.82 19.68 8.63
CA LEU A 566 24.46 19.81 7.22
C LEU A 566 25.39 19.01 6.30
N GLN A 567 26.70 18.97 6.57
CA GLN A 567 27.63 18.13 5.81
C GLN A 567 27.33 16.63 5.99
N ILE A 568 27.03 16.19 7.22
CA ILE A 568 26.58 14.81 7.50
C ILE A 568 25.32 14.50 6.70
N VAL A 569 24.30 15.37 6.77
CA VAL A 569 23.03 15.23 6.04
C VAL A 569 23.27 15.15 4.54
N ASN A 570 24.11 16.03 3.96
CA ASN A 570 24.39 16.04 2.53
C ASN A 570 24.99 14.70 2.05
N ILE A 571 25.88 14.09 2.83
CA ILE A 571 26.44 12.78 2.49
C ILE A 571 25.40 11.67 2.66
N VAL A 572 24.70 11.63 3.80
CA VAL A 572 23.72 10.57 4.11
C VAL A 572 22.55 10.54 3.12
N PHE A 573 22.13 11.71 2.62
CA PHE A 573 21.08 11.85 1.60
C PHE A 573 21.60 11.76 0.16
N SER A 574 22.90 11.55 -0.06
CA SER A 574 23.41 11.43 -1.42
C SER A 574 22.96 10.10 -2.05
N PRO A 575 22.36 10.10 -3.26
CA PRO A 575 22.03 8.87 -3.99
C PRO A 575 23.26 8.20 -4.61
N LEU A 576 24.43 8.84 -4.52
CA LEU A 576 25.69 8.35 -5.08
C LEU A 576 26.84 8.69 -4.13
N LEU A 577 27.58 7.66 -3.72
CA LEU A 577 28.67 7.82 -2.76
C LEU A 577 29.95 7.21 -3.27
N SER A 578 31.09 7.77 -2.86
CA SER A 578 32.39 7.13 -3.01
C SER A 578 32.79 6.45 -1.70
N GLN A 579 33.73 5.51 -1.77
CA GLN A 579 34.29 4.90 -0.55
C GLN A 579 34.95 5.96 0.36
N GLY A 580 35.62 6.95 -0.24
CA GLY A 580 36.23 8.06 0.49
C GLY A 580 35.21 8.91 1.25
N LEU A 581 34.02 9.15 0.69
CA LEU A 581 32.96 9.87 1.40
C LEU A 581 32.46 9.11 2.64
N CYS A 582 32.50 7.78 2.64
CA CYS A 582 32.16 6.99 3.82
C CYS A 582 33.18 7.20 4.96
N VAL A 583 34.47 7.27 4.62
CA VAL A 583 35.54 7.57 5.58
C VAL A 583 35.40 9.01 6.09
N TYR A 584 35.15 9.97 5.19
CA TYR A 584 34.96 11.37 5.57
C TYR A 584 33.74 11.56 6.48
N LEU A 585 32.61 10.91 6.18
CA LEU A 585 31.40 10.93 7.01
C LEU A 585 31.69 10.50 8.45
N LYS A 586 32.53 9.48 8.64
CA LYS A 586 32.94 9.03 9.97
C LYS A 586 33.66 10.13 10.75
N HIS A 587 34.60 10.83 10.12
CA HIS A 587 35.30 11.95 10.75
C HIS A 587 34.35 13.10 11.09
N LEU A 588 33.46 13.46 10.17
CA LEU A 588 32.45 14.48 10.41
C LEU A 588 31.56 14.16 11.63
N ILE A 589 31.11 12.92 11.76
CA ILE A 589 30.30 12.48 12.92
C ILE A 589 31.09 12.62 14.23
N VAL A 590 32.37 12.23 14.23
CA VAL A 590 33.22 12.36 15.42
C VAL A 590 33.41 13.83 15.81
N GLU A 591 33.74 14.69 14.85
CA GLU A 591 33.92 16.13 15.08
C GLU A 591 32.63 16.79 15.57
N HIS A 592 31.52 16.46 14.92
CA HIS A 592 30.20 16.93 15.27
C HIS A 592 29.82 16.58 16.70
N HIS A 593 29.92 15.31 17.12
CA HIS A 593 29.53 14.89 18.47
C HIS A 593 30.45 15.49 19.55
N LYS A 594 31.75 15.61 19.27
CA LYS A 594 32.69 16.31 20.15
C LYS A 594 32.31 17.78 20.33
N LEU A 595 32.01 18.48 19.24
CA LEU A 595 31.61 19.88 19.29
C LEU A 595 30.27 20.06 20.00
N PHE A 596 29.29 19.20 19.73
CA PHE A 596 28.01 19.20 20.45
C PHE A 596 28.22 19.07 21.96
N LYS A 597 29.02 18.10 22.41
CA LYS A 597 29.30 17.89 23.83
C LYS A 597 30.10 19.02 24.46
N LYS A 598 30.95 19.69 23.69
CA LYS A 598 31.70 20.88 24.14
C LYS A 598 30.76 22.07 24.37
N LEU A 599 29.83 22.32 23.45
CA LEU A 599 28.91 23.47 23.50
C LEU A 599 27.75 23.24 24.48
N TYR A 600 27.31 22.00 24.62
CA TYR A 600 26.19 21.63 25.47
C TYR A 600 26.57 20.50 26.46
N PRO A 601 27.51 20.73 27.40
CA PRO A 601 28.01 19.70 28.31
C PRO A 601 26.91 19.06 29.17
N GLN A 602 25.91 19.85 29.56
CA GLN A 602 24.74 19.45 30.34
C GLN A 602 23.69 18.67 29.53
N LYS A 603 23.71 18.78 28.19
CA LYS A 603 22.78 18.03 27.33
C LYS A 603 23.36 16.67 26.98
N ARG A 604 22.50 15.65 26.95
CA ARG A 604 22.87 14.29 26.58
C ARG A 604 22.63 14.06 25.09
N LEU A 605 23.57 13.38 24.44
CA LEU A 605 23.37 12.87 23.08
C LEU A 605 22.22 11.84 23.10
N LEU A 606 21.30 11.96 22.16
CA LEU A 606 20.22 10.99 21.95
C LEU A 606 20.79 9.66 21.44
N PRO A 607 20.11 8.51 21.67
CA PRO A 607 20.47 7.25 21.01
C PRO A 607 20.59 7.37 19.49
N LYS A 608 19.77 8.22 18.87
CA LYS A 608 19.84 8.53 17.44
C LYS A 608 21.18 9.15 17.00
N HIS A 609 21.85 9.94 17.86
CA HIS A 609 23.21 10.42 17.59
C HIS A 609 24.21 9.25 17.60
N HIS A 610 24.07 8.33 18.55
CA HIS A 610 24.90 7.14 18.59
C HIS A 610 24.68 6.27 17.34
N PHE A 611 23.45 6.11 16.85
CA PHE A 611 23.20 5.34 15.64
C PHE A 611 23.94 5.90 14.41
N LEU A 612 24.15 7.22 14.32
CA LEU A 612 24.93 7.83 13.23
C LEU A 612 26.35 7.26 13.13
N ILE A 613 27.00 6.86 14.23
CA ILE A 613 28.37 6.31 14.16
C ILE A 613 28.44 5.02 13.32
N HIS A 614 27.31 4.32 13.17
CA HIS A 614 27.19 3.09 12.39
C HIS A 614 26.85 3.34 10.90
N TYR A 615 26.45 4.57 10.53
CA TYR A 615 26.06 4.91 9.16
C TYR A 615 27.19 4.69 8.15
N PRO A 616 28.45 5.11 8.40
CA PRO A 616 29.56 4.85 7.49
C PRO A 616 29.70 3.36 7.13
N ARG A 617 29.67 2.46 8.11
CA ARG A 617 29.75 1.01 7.89
C ARG A 617 28.53 0.50 7.14
N CYS A 618 27.32 0.94 7.52
CA CYS A 618 26.09 0.52 6.82
C CYS A 618 26.14 0.92 5.35
N ILE A 619 26.53 2.15 5.03
CA ILE A 619 26.69 2.63 3.65
C ILE A 619 27.72 1.79 2.89
N GLN A 620 28.86 1.46 3.48
CA GLN A 620 29.85 0.58 2.83
C GLN A 620 29.33 -0.85 2.59
N LYS A 621 28.40 -1.31 3.43
CA LYS A 621 27.82 -2.66 3.33
C LYS A 621 26.70 -2.72 2.29
N ILE A 622 25.82 -1.71 2.22
CA ILE A 622 24.58 -1.74 1.44
C ILE A 622 24.39 -0.55 0.48
N GLY A 623 25.40 0.29 0.28
CA GLY A 623 25.28 1.48 -0.57
C GLY A 623 24.46 2.62 0.07
N PRO A 624 23.93 3.56 -0.74
CA PRO A 624 23.19 4.72 -0.25
C PRO A 624 21.94 4.35 0.57
N VAL A 625 21.93 4.73 1.85
CA VAL A 625 20.84 4.40 2.80
C VAL A 625 19.53 5.15 2.50
N LEU A 626 19.57 6.21 1.68
CA LEU A 626 18.40 6.90 1.16
C LEU A 626 17.42 5.94 0.47
N HIS A 627 17.93 4.90 -0.20
CA HIS A 627 17.10 3.95 -0.94
C HIS A 627 16.36 2.96 -0.05
N SER A 628 16.65 2.94 1.26
CA SER A 628 16.01 2.07 2.25
C SER A 628 15.27 2.82 3.36
N TRP A 629 15.10 4.13 3.26
CA TRP A 629 14.39 4.93 4.27
C TRP A 629 12.89 4.59 4.38
N CYS A 630 12.30 4.89 5.54
CA CYS A 630 10.95 4.43 5.87
C CYS A 630 9.81 5.31 5.31
N MET A 631 10.11 6.50 4.80
CA MET A 631 9.12 7.52 4.42
C MET A 631 8.05 7.03 3.42
N ARG A 632 8.43 6.18 2.45
CA ARG A 632 7.48 5.67 1.44
C ARG A 632 6.56 4.58 2.00
N TYR A 633 7.05 3.77 2.94
CA TYR A 633 6.22 2.80 3.65
C TYR A 633 5.22 3.50 4.56
N GLU A 634 5.59 4.61 5.20
CA GLU A 634 4.63 5.44 5.94
C GLU A 634 3.57 6.08 5.04
N GLY A 635 3.99 6.55 3.86
CA GLY A 635 3.06 6.99 2.82
C GLY A 635 2.05 5.90 2.45
N LYS A 636 2.47 4.62 2.42
CA LYS A 636 1.58 3.48 2.14
C LYS A 636 0.53 3.29 3.23
N HIS A 637 0.81 3.58 4.51
CA HIS A 637 -0.21 3.53 5.57
C HIS A 637 -1.40 4.46 5.29
N ASN A 638 -1.18 5.60 4.63
CA ASN A 638 -2.25 6.53 4.28
C ASN A 638 -3.30 5.91 3.35
N TYR A 639 -2.90 4.99 2.45
CA TYR A 639 -3.85 4.22 1.64
C TYR A 639 -4.83 3.46 2.53
N PHE A 640 -4.32 2.70 3.50
CA PHE A 640 -5.15 1.93 4.44
C PHE A 640 -6.07 2.81 5.28
N LYS A 641 -5.55 3.95 5.78
CA LYS A 641 -6.34 4.92 6.55
C LYS A 641 -7.54 5.46 5.74
N LYS A 642 -7.36 5.74 4.44
CA LYS A 642 -8.44 6.24 3.56
C LYS A 642 -9.48 5.17 3.23
N GLN A 643 -9.05 3.92 3.11
CA GLN A 643 -9.87 2.79 2.66
C GLN A 643 -10.83 2.26 3.74
N LEU A 644 -10.56 2.53 5.01
CA LEU A 644 -11.38 2.05 6.12
C LEU A 644 -12.68 2.85 6.25
N LYS A 645 -13.80 2.23 5.88
CA LYS A 645 -15.16 2.80 6.07
C LYS A 645 -16.01 2.02 7.08
N SER A 646 -15.50 0.87 7.55
CA SER A 646 -16.14 -0.04 8.49
C SER A 646 -15.10 -0.62 9.43
N PHE A 647 -15.41 -0.72 10.71
CA PHE A 647 -14.51 -1.30 11.73
C PHE A 647 -14.75 -2.80 11.96
N LYS A 648 -15.55 -3.45 11.11
CA LYS A 648 -15.76 -4.91 11.15
C LYS A 648 -14.71 -5.61 10.29
N ASN A 649 -14.03 -6.62 10.85
CA ASN A 649 -13.02 -7.43 10.16
C ASN A 649 -12.02 -6.55 9.38
N ILE A 650 -11.39 -5.61 10.10
CA ILE A 650 -10.57 -4.53 9.52
C ILE A 650 -9.44 -5.11 8.66
N THR A 651 -8.68 -6.05 9.22
CA THR A 651 -7.55 -6.70 8.55
C THR A 651 -7.98 -7.38 7.26
N LYS A 652 -9.04 -8.19 7.30
CA LYS A 652 -9.64 -8.88 6.15
C LYS A 652 -10.10 -7.92 5.05
N THR A 653 -10.84 -6.88 5.44
CA THR A 653 -11.37 -5.89 4.49
C THR A 653 -10.25 -5.14 3.77
N LEU A 654 -9.24 -4.71 4.52
CA LEU A 654 -8.11 -3.95 3.98
C LEU A 654 -7.19 -4.82 3.12
N ALA A 655 -6.92 -6.07 3.52
CA ALA A 655 -6.11 -7.01 2.75
C ALA A 655 -6.76 -7.33 1.40
N LYS A 656 -8.08 -7.60 1.38
CA LYS A 656 -8.83 -7.84 0.14
C LYS A 656 -8.77 -6.65 -0.82
N LYS A 657 -9.07 -5.45 -0.31
CA LYS A 657 -8.99 -4.21 -1.11
C LYS A 657 -7.61 -3.95 -1.69
N THR A 658 -6.56 -4.25 -0.93
CA THR A 658 -5.18 -4.06 -1.39
C THR A 658 -4.85 -5.05 -2.51
N SER A 659 -5.29 -6.29 -2.39
CA SER A 659 -5.07 -7.34 -3.39
C SER A 659 -5.82 -7.00 -4.69
N GLU A 660 -7.10 -6.62 -4.60
CA GLU A 660 -7.86 -6.11 -5.74
C GLU A 660 -7.12 -4.92 -6.39
N SER A 661 -6.81 -3.88 -5.62
CA SER A 661 -6.13 -2.68 -6.14
C SER A 661 -4.80 -3.00 -6.82
N TYR A 662 -4.08 -4.02 -6.37
CA TYR A 662 -2.83 -4.46 -6.98
C TYR A 662 -3.05 -5.13 -8.34
N GLY A 663 -4.02 -6.05 -8.45
CA GLY A 663 -4.37 -6.69 -9.73
C GLY A 663 -4.71 -5.66 -10.81
N ASN A 664 -5.44 -4.60 -10.43
CA ASN A 664 -5.80 -3.50 -11.32
C ASN A 664 -4.56 -2.77 -11.87
N ILE A 665 -3.60 -2.47 -11.00
CA ILE A 665 -2.37 -1.77 -11.39
C ILE A 665 -1.52 -2.64 -12.31
N VAL A 666 -1.39 -3.94 -12.03
CA VAL A 666 -0.68 -4.88 -12.90
C VAL A 666 -1.36 -5.00 -14.27
N GLY A 667 -2.69 -5.01 -14.30
CA GLY A 667 -3.48 -4.99 -15.53
C GLY A 667 -3.29 -3.72 -16.36
N ASP A 668 -3.29 -2.54 -15.73
CA ASP A 668 -3.07 -1.26 -16.43
C ASP A 668 -1.61 -1.10 -16.90
N LEU A 669 -0.65 -1.67 -16.17
CA LEU A 669 0.77 -1.69 -16.57
C LEU A 669 1.01 -2.48 -17.86
N GLN A 670 0.12 -3.42 -18.22
CA GLN A 670 0.15 -4.10 -19.52
C GLN A 670 -0.41 -3.23 -20.66
N GLN A 671 -1.19 -2.19 -20.36
CA GLN A 671 -1.92 -1.42 -21.38
C GLN A 671 -1.38 0.01 -21.60
N THR A 672 -0.91 0.75 -20.58
CA THR A 672 -0.37 2.11 -20.79
C THR A 672 0.31 2.72 -19.54
N PHE A 673 1.64 2.87 -19.51
CA PHE A 673 2.25 3.78 -18.52
C PHE A 673 2.02 5.24 -18.92
N THR A 674 0.95 5.88 -18.45
CA THR A 674 0.71 7.31 -18.74
C THR A 674 0.78 8.22 -17.52
N ARG A 675 0.64 7.71 -16.28
CA ARG A 675 0.71 8.54 -15.06
C ARG A 675 1.36 7.81 -13.90
N LEU A 676 2.40 8.43 -13.32
CA LEU A 676 3.22 7.85 -12.28
C LEU A 676 3.48 8.88 -11.15
N ASP A 677 3.04 8.56 -9.93
CA ASP A 677 3.37 9.34 -8.72
C ASP A 677 4.68 8.84 -8.09
N ILE A 678 5.73 9.65 -8.19
CA ILE A 678 7.09 9.33 -7.73
C ILE A 678 7.47 10.24 -6.56
N GLY A 679 7.68 9.63 -5.38
CA GLY A 679 8.25 10.33 -4.23
C GLY A 679 7.37 11.46 -3.67
N PRO A 680 7.87 12.22 -2.70
CA PRO A 680 7.22 13.45 -2.24
C PRO A 680 7.37 14.53 -3.33
N GLY A 681 6.28 14.82 -4.05
CA GLY A 681 6.17 16.03 -4.86
C GLY A 681 6.30 15.90 -6.39
N LYS A 682 6.36 14.71 -7.00
CA LYS A 682 6.31 14.60 -8.47
C LYS A 682 5.22 13.67 -9.00
N MET A 683 4.24 14.27 -9.69
CA MET A 683 3.57 13.63 -10.82
C MET A 683 4.51 13.74 -12.02
N VAL A 684 5.03 12.62 -12.55
CA VAL A 684 5.79 12.64 -13.81
C VAL A 684 4.93 12.00 -14.91
N SER A 685 4.66 12.75 -15.97
CA SER A 685 4.11 12.22 -17.22
C SER A 685 5.24 11.63 -18.05
N PHE A 686 5.14 10.35 -18.40
CA PHE A 686 6.03 9.74 -19.40
C PHE A 686 5.38 9.90 -20.77
N LYS A 687 6.05 10.60 -21.70
CA LYS A 687 5.70 10.52 -23.13
C LYS A 687 6.33 9.25 -23.69
N TYR A 688 5.49 8.28 -24.08
CA TYR A 688 5.94 7.12 -24.85
C TYR A 688 6.37 7.56 -26.25
N GLY A 689 7.65 7.43 -26.56
CA GLY A 689 8.16 7.42 -27.92
C GLY A 689 8.68 6.01 -28.24
N LYS A 690 8.23 5.43 -29.36
CA LYS A 690 8.84 4.23 -29.96
C LYS A 690 10.27 4.58 -30.41
N ARG A 691 11.25 4.56 -29.50
CA ARG A 691 12.70 4.47 -29.76
C ARG A 691 13.40 4.24 -28.41
N GLY A 692 14.40 3.36 -28.43
CA GLY A 692 15.03 2.78 -27.24
C GLY A 692 15.53 3.77 -26.19
N PHE A 693 15.76 3.23 -24.99
CA PHE A 693 16.30 3.91 -23.82
C PHE A 693 17.49 4.81 -24.18
N CYS A 694 17.28 6.11 -24.15
CA CYS A 694 18.33 7.06 -23.80
C CYS A 694 18.21 7.34 -22.30
N ASP A 695 19.31 7.14 -21.58
CA ASP A 695 19.51 7.65 -20.24
C ASP A 695 19.21 9.15 -20.20
N CYS A 696 18.04 9.52 -19.70
CA CYS A 696 17.82 10.90 -19.26
C CYS A 696 18.52 11.07 -17.91
N SER A 697 19.84 11.30 -17.98
CA SER A 697 20.59 11.98 -16.93
C SER A 697 19.91 13.31 -16.63
N CYS A 698 19.19 13.40 -15.52
CA CYS A 698 18.86 14.69 -14.94
C CYS A 698 20.19 15.32 -14.48
N ASN A 699 20.77 16.16 -15.33
CA ASN A 699 21.78 17.11 -14.91
C ASN A 699 21.16 17.99 -13.81
N ALA A 700 21.54 17.73 -12.57
CA ALA A 700 21.44 18.71 -11.50
C ALA A 700 22.55 19.73 -11.74
N SER A 701 22.22 20.79 -12.47
CA SER A 701 22.99 22.03 -12.45
C SER A 701 22.36 22.97 -11.42
N THR A 702 23.19 23.34 -10.44
CA THR A 702 23.07 24.31 -9.34
C THR A 702 22.08 24.01 -8.23
#